data_AF-A0A509L6V0-F1
#
_entry.id   AF-A0A509L6V0-F1
#
_cell.length_a   1.000
_cell.length_b   1.000
_cell.length_c   1.000
_cell.angle_alpha   90.00
_cell.angle_beta   90.00
_cell.angle_gamma   90.00
#
_symmetry.space_group_name_H-M   'P 1'
#
loop_
_entity.id
_entity.type
_entity.pdbx_description
1 polymer ?
#
loop_
_entity_poly.entity_id
_entity_poly.type
_entity_poly.pdbx_seq_one_letter_code
_entity_poly.pdbx_strand_id
1 'polypeptide(L)'
;MAFNDILNALSQYGGLGETRSSIGDDLSGPITREGAADYAKGLGAGIAGAPGDAAGLVNALMQMKRGVPVQAADFESDYGTNAIGETMGADVDSPQFIGGTFGMPGLEDAGRAMMLGIPRLVKGMKGTSQLADQLGGVAKARKVLDDYEKDVDFIQADTIDYSIDKRLGKRMKSGKYRGAPENVKSPQKLGKMRKELSRLLEVGAPGRLWYDESTQAASELTGAQRNKKHLFAGTNAITSRGASVPANQVFGVKGYNQAITGNPAKAGRFPNAQGEAVDELASGRTYHGGPKETPFYEGLTIDERAGGVRPTNDLWMARAFDYQRKNPKTGEMELWGEGLGQAQHRFMDNEINALVDVANKAGIGGVSDWTPERVQAAIWVAKKAELEGTTVGKASTNFSNNMEGLTSTIRYEANPSTSIDHMSSRSTDDGYAGLVNSMLQDDAGRDRLALQAGALTRPSETGAGIYEGTVSPSTGIKVLAAPQTGKAQIDPASESLVNAIGATRGMTLGQDTVGTTFQRASKAGDPRNIARVQMEGGIPDGEGMRKLESSLAEQFGADSGVFPVHSEDGVQILNESGMPDKEFQAGVKRALKGTGAGKPEWGTNSGSLLGNTNWDDPGFKPSTYMKNIDEADLGDDAIKRLEAGAMDEASTLNKMDAALEAEYPDEGKRSELLTRTREILSSGGYQGIRDAVEKGILPAIVLSVIAGSIGSQASQEQSYGPA
;
A
#
# COMPACT_ATOMS: atom_id res chain seq x y z
N MET A 1 2.01 -42.98 48.27
CA MET A 1 1.02 -43.71 49.10
C MET A 1 -0.06 -42.71 49.50
N ALA A 2 -1.37 -42.97 49.39
CA ALA A 2 -2.12 -43.92 48.57
C ALA A 2 -3.59 -43.41 48.57
N PHE A 3 -4.22 -43.05 47.46
CA PHE A 3 -4.95 -43.93 46.53
C PHE A 3 -6.15 -44.73 47.11
N ASN A 4 -6.45 -44.70 48.41
CA ASN A 4 -7.48 -45.59 48.99
C ASN A 4 -8.80 -44.94 49.45
N ASP A 5 -8.85 -43.63 49.75
CA ASP A 5 -10.00 -43.06 50.46
C ASP A 5 -11.19 -42.62 49.57
N ILE A 6 -11.06 -42.71 48.25
CA ILE A 6 -12.14 -42.35 47.28
C ILE A 6 -12.81 -43.60 46.67
N LEU A 7 -12.45 -44.82 47.11
CA LEU A 7 -13.06 -46.08 46.65
C LEU A 7 -14.20 -46.63 47.53
N ASN A 8 -14.58 -45.94 48.62
CA ASN A 8 -15.57 -46.42 49.60
C ASN A 8 -16.89 -45.61 49.63
N ALA A 9 -17.30 -45.03 48.50
CA ALA A 9 -18.63 -44.45 48.28
C ALA A 9 -19.35 -45.10 47.09
N LEU A 10 -19.28 -46.43 46.99
CA LEU A 10 -20.02 -47.22 46.01
C LEU A 10 -21.46 -47.49 46.46
N SER A 11 -22.34 -47.75 45.48
CA SER A 11 -23.79 -47.98 45.60
C SER A 11 -24.62 -46.70 45.89
N GLN A 12 -25.86 -46.56 45.41
CA GLN A 12 -26.82 -47.60 45.00
C GLN A 12 -27.60 -47.25 43.71
N TYR A 13 -27.92 -48.29 42.90
CA TYR A 13 -28.82 -48.30 41.71
C TYR A 13 -28.42 -47.41 40.50
N GLY A 14 -28.47 -47.81 39.22
CA GLY A 14 -28.82 -49.08 38.55
C GLY A 14 -30.06 -48.95 37.64
N GLY A 15 -30.06 -49.30 36.34
CA GLY A 15 -28.99 -49.79 35.45
C GLY A 15 -29.52 -50.30 34.09
N LEU A 16 -28.63 -50.81 33.22
CA LEU A 16 -28.86 -51.49 31.91
C LEU A 16 -29.39 -50.62 30.73
N GLY A 17 -28.97 -50.83 29.48
CA GLY A 17 -27.91 -51.73 28.97
C GLY A 17 -27.75 -51.75 27.43
N GLU A 18 -26.62 -52.32 26.97
CA GLU A 18 -26.28 -52.74 25.58
C GLU A 18 -26.16 -51.61 24.51
N THR A 19 -25.25 -51.62 23.53
CA THR A 19 -24.50 -52.73 22.87
C THR A 19 -23.03 -52.32 22.57
N ARG A 20 -22.13 -53.27 22.24
CA ARG A 20 -20.69 -53.06 21.96
C ARG A 20 -20.25 -53.79 20.68
N SER A 21 -19.46 -53.15 19.81
CA SER A 21 -18.49 -53.84 18.92
C SER A 21 -17.44 -52.90 18.32
N SER A 22 -16.16 -53.28 18.46
CA SER A 22 -15.00 -52.99 17.59
C SER A 22 -14.93 -51.66 16.80
N ILE A 23 -13.91 -50.84 17.10
CA ILE A 23 -12.58 -50.90 16.44
C ILE A 23 -11.56 -50.26 17.42
N GLY A 24 -10.36 -50.84 17.51
CA GLY A 24 -9.33 -50.35 18.43
C GLY A 24 -8.23 -51.38 18.67
N ASP A 25 -7.41 -51.62 17.63
CA ASP A 25 -6.15 -52.39 17.71
C ASP A 25 -5.34 -52.20 16.39
N ASP A 26 -5.08 -50.94 15.98
CA ASP A 26 -3.97 -50.62 15.04
C ASP A 26 -3.72 -49.10 14.90
N LEU A 27 -2.91 -48.49 15.79
CA LEU A 27 -2.23 -47.19 15.57
C LEU A 27 -1.06 -47.00 16.57
N SER A 28 -0.05 -47.86 16.51
CA SER A 28 1.22 -47.67 17.23
C SER A 28 2.43 -47.69 16.28
N GLY A 29 2.43 -46.79 15.30
CA GLY A 29 3.50 -46.62 14.32
C GLY A 29 3.47 -45.24 13.65
N PRO A 30 4.58 -44.78 13.05
CA PRO A 30 4.63 -43.49 12.36
C PRO A 30 3.77 -43.51 11.09
N ILE A 31 2.95 -42.47 10.91
CA ILE A 31 2.05 -42.34 9.76
C ILE A 31 2.87 -42.26 8.46
N THR A 32 2.60 -43.18 7.52
CA THR A 32 3.25 -43.16 6.20
C THR A 32 2.65 -42.09 5.30
N ARG A 33 3.37 -41.75 4.22
CA ARG A 33 2.93 -40.75 3.24
C ARG A 33 1.60 -41.13 2.55
N GLU A 34 1.28 -42.42 2.49
CA GLU A 34 0.01 -42.94 1.97
C GLU A 34 -1.11 -42.88 3.01
N GLY A 35 -0.85 -43.21 4.28
CA GLY A 35 -1.84 -43.07 5.36
C GLY A 35 -2.35 -41.63 5.53
N ALA A 36 -1.49 -40.64 5.34
CA ALA A 36 -1.88 -39.24 5.31
C ALA A 36 -2.81 -38.88 4.12
N ALA A 37 -2.64 -39.55 2.97
CA ALA A 37 -3.45 -39.31 1.78
C ALA A 37 -4.86 -39.92 1.89
N ASP A 38 -4.98 -41.10 2.50
CA ASP A 38 -6.30 -41.71 2.73
C ASP A 38 -7.07 -41.04 3.88
N TYR A 39 -6.39 -40.51 4.91
CA TYR A 39 -7.00 -39.63 5.91
C TYR A 39 -7.59 -38.35 5.28
N ALA A 40 -6.85 -37.72 4.34
CA ALA A 40 -7.33 -36.56 3.59
C ALA A 40 -8.54 -36.88 2.70
N LYS A 41 -8.61 -38.06 2.08
CA LYS A 41 -9.80 -38.52 1.34
C LYS A 41 -11.02 -38.69 2.24
N GLY A 42 -10.82 -39.21 3.47
CA GLY A 42 -11.89 -39.37 4.45
C GLY A 42 -12.54 -38.03 4.82
N LEU A 43 -11.72 -37.01 5.10
CA LEU A 43 -12.19 -35.64 5.38
C LEU A 43 -12.96 -35.01 4.21
N GLY A 44 -12.51 -35.23 2.97
CA GLY A 44 -13.15 -34.68 1.77
C GLY A 44 -14.62 -35.12 1.56
N ALA A 45 -15.06 -36.20 2.19
CA ALA A 45 -16.46 -36.68 2.10
C ALA A 45 -17.41 -36.06 3.14
N GLY A 46 -16.89 -35.41 4.19
CA GLY A 46 -17.70 -34.87 5.30
C GLY A 46 -18.06 -33.38 5.19
N ILE A 47 -17.26 -32.59 4.46
CA ILE A 47 -17.34 -31.12 4.47
C ILE A 47 -18.37 -30.62 3.43
N ALA A 48 -19.64 -30.95 3.67
CA ALA A 48 -20.77 -30.53 2.84
C ALA A 48 -21.77 -29.60 3.59
N GLY A 49 -21.50 -29.23 4.84
CA GLY A 49 -22.46 -28.45 5.64
C GLY A 49 -22.02 -28.01 7.03
N ALA A 50 -20.91 -27.27 7.16
CA ALA A 50 -20.61 -26.45 8.35
C ALA A 50 -19.61 -25.33 8.01
N PRO A 51 -19.92 -24.03 8.27
CA PRO A 51 -18.94 -22.96 8.17
C PRO A 51 -18.17 -22.83 9.49
N GLY A 52 -17.04 -23.53 9.60
CA GLY A 52 -16.20 -23.54 10.81
C GLY A 52 -14.71 -23.70 10.49
N ASP A 53 -13.92 -22.76 11.00
CA ASP A 53 -12.44 -22.73 11.07
C ASP A 53 -11.60 -23.24 9.88
N ALA A 54 -11.50 -22.41 8.83
CA ALA A 54 -10.45 -22.56 7.83
C ALA A 54 -9.04 -22.16 8.34
N ALA A 55 -8.92 -21.44 9.46
CA ALA A 55 -7.66 -20.86 9.93
C ALA A 55 -6.81 -21.88 10.70
N GLY A 56 -7.42 -22.66 11.59
CA GLY A 56 -6.79 -23.80 12.26
C GLY A 56 -6.30 -24.85 11.27
N LEU A 57 -7.09 -25.16 10.23
CA LEU A 57 -6.68 -26.07 9.16
C LEU A 57 -5.42 -25.57 8.42
N VAL A 58 -5.38 -24.29 8.04
CA VAL A 58 -4.19 -23.67 7.41
C VAL A 58 -2.98 -23.67 8.37
N ASN A 59 -3.18 -23.41 9.66
CA ASN A 59 -2.13 -23.42 10.67
C ASN A 59 -1.56 -24.84 10.88
N ALA A 60 -2.42 -25.86 10.99
CA ALA A 60 -2.02 -27.27 11.11
C ALA A 60 -1.23 -27.74 9.88
N LEU A 61 -1.69 -27.42 8.67
CA LEU A 61 -0.98 -27.72 7.42
C LEU A 61 0.39 -27.01 7.36
N MET A 62 0.49 -25.76 7.83
CA MET A 62 1.75 -25.01 7.93
C MET A 62 2.72 -25.64 8.94
N GLN A 63 2.23 -26.19 10.05
CA GLN A 63 3.06 -26.89 11.04
C GLN A 63 3.56 -28.24 10.53
N MET A 64 2.68 -29.05 9.93
CA MET A 64 3.06 -30.32 9.28
C MET A 64 4.09 -30.11 8.15
N LYS A 65 3.91 -29.07 7.31
CA LYS A 65 4.85 -28.69 6.24
C LYS A 65 6.22 -28.24 6.78
N ARG A 66 6.30 -27.84 8.06
CA ARG A 66 7.54 -27.47 8.78
C ARG A 66 8.14 -28.62 9.61
N GLY A 67 7.54 -29.82 9.57
CA GLY A 67 7.99 -30.98 10.34
C GLY A 67 7.71 -30.89 11.85
N VAL A 68 6.78 -30.03 12.27
CA VAL A 68 6.37 -29.89 13.67
C VAL A 68 5.28 -30.93 13.97
N PRO A 69 5.42 -31.77 15.02
CA PRO A 69 4.36 -32.68 15.45
C PRO A 69 3.19 -31.91 16.05
N VAL A 70 2.01 -32.04 15.45
CA VAL A 70 0.73 -31.54 15.97
C VAL A 70 0.15 -32.58 16.95
N GLN A 71 -0.49 -32.15 18.04
CA GLN A 71 -1.09 -33.05 19.03
C GLN A 71 -2.62 -33.09 18.92
N ALA A 72 -3.24 -34.18 19.38
CA ALA A 72 -4.69 -34.35 19.32
C ALA A 72 -5.46 -33.30 20.17
N ALA A 73 -4.80 -32.67 21.14
CA ALA A 73 -5.36 -31.60 21.95
C ALA A 73 -5.54 -30.26 21.18
N ASP A 74 -4.92 -30.11 20.01
CA ASP A 74 -5.01 -28.88 19.19
C ASP A 74 -6.38 -28.72 18.46
N PHE A 75 -7.36 -29.59 18.75
CA PHE A 75 -8.66 -29.68 18.05
C PHE A 75 -9.90 -29.49 18.94
N GLU A 76 -9.78 -29.39 20.27
CA GLU A 76 -10.94 -29.12 21.13
C GLU A 76 -11.15 -27.60 21.25
N SER A 77 -12.23 -27.12 20.62
CA SER A 77 -12.77 -25.76 20.85
C SER A 77 -14.18 -25.87 21.42
N ASP A 78 -14.40 -25.25 22.58
CA ASP A 78 -15.72 -25.17 23.22
C ASP A 78 -16.72 -24.41 22.34
N TYR A 79 -17.93 -24.95 22.17
CA TYR A 79 -19.18 -24.21 22.44
C TYR A 79 -20.44 -25.08 22.38
N GLY A 80 -21.13 -25.18 23.52
CA GLY A 80 -22.56 -25.55 23.62
C GLY A 80 -22.88 -27.01 23.94
N THR A 81 -23.95 -27.35 24.68
CA THR A 81 -24.92 -26.48 25.41
C THR A 81 -25.71 -27.33 26.42
N ASN A 82 -25.95 -26.82 27.64
CA ASN A 82 -27.21 -26.89 28.39
C ASN A 82 -27.11 -26.11 29.72
N ALA A 83 -28.24 -25.77 30.37
CA ALA A 83 -28.28 -24.79 31.45
C ALA A 83 -29.34 -25.03 32.56
N ILE A 84 -29.15 -24.33 33.69
CA ILE A 84 -30.09 -24.06 34.82
C ILE A 84 -30.18 -25.13 35.94
N GLY A 85 -30.13 -24.65 37.20
CA GLY A 85 -30.27 -25.40 38.47
C GLY A 85 -28.98 -25.38 39.33
N GLU A 86 -28.66 -24.35 40.14
CA GLU A 86 -29.27 -23.96 41.45
C GLU A 86 -29.16 -25.05 42.56
N THR A 87 -28.75 -24.80 43.82
CA THR A 87 -28.33 -23.57 44.55
C THR A 87 -27.55 -23.89 45.86
N MET A 88 -26.73 -22.94 46.36
CA MET A 88 -26.25 -22.75 47.77
C MET A 88 -25.36 -23.85 48.44
N GLY A 89 -24.48 -23.56 49.43
CA GLY A 89 -24.03 -22.28 50.05
C GLY A 89 -23.11 -22.50 51.29
N ALA A 90 -22.64 -21.41 51.93
CA ALA A 90 -21.75 -21.31 53.12
C ALA A 90 -20.25 -21.72 52.91
N ASP A 91 -19.19 -20.96 53.28
CA ASP A 91 -18.80 -20.19 54.51
C ASP A 91 -18.25 -21.10 55.64
N VAL A 92 -17.10 -20.88 56.32
CA VAL A 92 -16.09 -19.77 56.43
C VAL A 92 -14.67 -20.42 56.67
N ASP A 93 -13.49 -19.81 56.98
CA ASP A 93 -13.08 -18.49 57.55
C ASP A 93 -11.64 -18.08 57.08
N SER A 94 -10.78 -17.56 57.98
CA SER A 94 -9.52 -16.81 57.79
C SER A 94 -8.61 -16.92 59.05
N PRO A 95 -7.55 -16.10 59.34
CA PRO A 95 -6.82 -15.07 58.57
C PRO A 95 -5.24 -15.10 58.74
N GLN A 96 -4.54 -14.02 58.28
CA GLN A 96 -3.18 -13.53 58.66
C GLN A 96 -1.93 -14.17 57.95
N PHE A 97 -0.80 -13.48 57.66
CA PHE A 97 -0.40 -12.05 57.83
C PHE A 97 0.72 -11.55 56.86
N ILE A 98 0.56 -10.32 56.33
CA ILE A 98 1.53 -9.25 55.93
C ILE A 98 2.89 -9.52 55.20
N GLY A 99 3.05 -8.85 54.02
CA GLY A 99 4.23 -8.01 53.67
C GLY A 99 5.16 -8.46 52.52
N GLY A 100 5.58 -7.63 51.54
CA GLY A 100 5.15 -6.25 51.21
C GLY A 100 5.96 -5.55 50.07
N THR A 101 5.25 -4.82 49.19
CA THR A 101 5.68 -3.70 48.29
C THR A 101 6.87 -3.86 47.30
N PHE A 102 6.56 -3.97 46.00
CA PHE A 102 7.06 -3.19 44.82
C PHE A 102 6.44 -3.78 43.51
N GLY A 103 6.22 -3.07 42.39
CA GLY A 103 6.14 -1.61 42.19
C GLY A 103 6.25 -1.14 40.71
N MET A 104 5.14 -0.68 40.10
CA MET A 104 4.99 0.00 38.77
C MET A 104 5.33 -0.80 37.47
N PRO A 105 4.83 -0.40 36.27
CA PRO A 105 3.65 0.44 35.95
C PRO A 105 2.71 -0.08 34.80
N GLY A 106 1.46 0.41 34.78
CA GLY A 106 0.77 0.89 33.57
C GLY A 106 -0.01 -0.08 32.65
N LEU A 107 -1.34 0.10 32.57
CA LEU A 107 -2.15 -0.19 31.36
C LEU A 107 -3.58 0.43 31.34
N GLU A 108 -3.84 1.51 32.09
CA GLU A 108 -5.16 2.18 32.15
C GLU A 108 -5.16 3.59 31.55
N ASP A 109 -5.14 3.69 30.21
CA ASP A 109 -5.50 4.96 29.51
C ASP A 109 -6.15 4.74 28.12
N ALA A 110 -5.96 3.58 27.49
CA ALA A 110 -6.61 3.25 26.21
C ALA A 110 -8.15 3.15 26.28
N GLY A 111 -8.72 2.95 27.48
CA GLY A 111 -10.15 2.65 27.68
C GLY A 111 -11.09 3.86 27.84
N ARG A 112 -10.59 5.11 27.90
CA ARG A 112 -11.41 6.28 28.28
C ARG A 112 -11.65 7.32 27.18
N ALA A 113 -11.16 7.11 25.96
CA ALA A 113 -11.44 7.99 24.82
C ALA A 113 -12.69 7.59 24.00
N MET A 114 -13.23 6.38 24.17
CA MET A 114 -14.30 5.81 23.31
C MET A 114 -15.75 6.06 23.78
N MET A 115 -15.97 6.73 24.92
CA MET A 115 -17.30 6.85 25.54
C MET A 115 -17.61 8.28 26.01
N LEU A 116 -17.94 9.17 25.06
CA LEU A 116 -18.92 10.28 25.19
C LEU A 116 -18.94 11.17 23.92
N GLY A 117 -19.85 10.92 22.98
CA GLY A 117 -20.06 11.79 21.81
C GLY A 117 -21.18 11.32 20.86
N ILE A 118 -22.01 12.26 20.40
CA ILE A 118 -22.99 12.14 19.28
C ILE A 118 -24.00 10.96 19.33
N PRO A 119 -25.04 11.02 20.18
CA PRO A 119 -26.21 10.15 20.07
C PRO A 119 -27.28 10.74 19.12
N ARG A 120 -27.10 10.65 17.79
CA ARG A 120 -28.23 10.87 16.83
C ARG A 120 -28.20 10.19 15.46
N LEU A 121 -27.13 9.49 15.06
CA LEU A 121 -27.00 8.83 13.74
C LEU A 121 -27.15 7.29 13.74
N VAL A 122 -27.18 6.65 14.92
CA VAL A 122 -26.93 5.20 15.09
C VAL A 122 -28.15 4.30 14.74
N LYS A 123 -29.17 4.79 14.02
CA LYS A 123 -30.38 4.00 13.70
C LYS A 123 -30.51 3.54 12.24
N GLY A 124 -29.73 4.06 11.29
CA GLY A 124 -29.67 3.55 9.90
C GLY A 124 -28.44 2.67 9.61
N MET A 125 -27.29 2.96 10.25
CA MET A 125 -25.99 2.38 9.87
C MET A 125 -25.79 0.89 10.22
N LYS A 126 -26.72 0.24 10.93
CA LYS A 126 -26.52 -1.16 11.39
C LYS A 126 -26.77 -2.21 10.30
N GLY A 127 -27.60 -1.93 9.30
CA GLY A 127 -27.79 -2.84 8.16
C GLY A 127 -26.61 -2.78 7.19
N THR A 128 -26.11 -1.58 6.90
CA THR A 128 -25.06 -1.36 5.89
C THR A 128 -23.70 -1.93 6.29
N SER A 129 -23.30 -1.87 7.58
CA SER A 129 -22.02 -2.45 8.01
C SER A 129 -22.03 -3.99 7.90
N GLN A 130 -23.11 -4.65 8.35
CA GLN A 130 -23.22 -6.11 8.30
C GLN A 130 -23.20 -6.66 6.86
N LEU A 131 -23.76 -5.90 5.90
CA LEU A 131 -23.68 -6.25 4.48
C LEU A 131 -22.25 -6.12 3.93
N ALA A 132 -21.53 -5.06 4.31
CA ALA A 132 -20.14 -4.86 3.91
C ALA A 132 -19.21 -5.97 4.45
N ASP A 133 -19.38 -6.35 5.72
CA ASP A 133 -18.62 -7.44 6.36
C ASP A 133 -18.81 -8.78 5.62
N GLN A 134 -20.05 -9.13 5.26
CA GLN A 134 -20.39 -10.38 4.58
C GLN A 134 -19.84 -10.43 3.15
N LEU A 135 -19.93 -9.33 2.39
CA LEU A 135 -19.41 -9.25 1.02
C LEU A 135 -17.87 -9.26 1.00
N GLY A 136 -17.23 -8.56 1.95
CA GLY A 136 -15.77 -8.50 2.06
C GLY A 136 -15.11 -9.85 2.32
N GLY A 137 -15.69 -10.68 3.19
CA GLY A 137 -15.10 -11.97 3.59
C GLY A 137 -14.87 -12.95 2.44
N VAL A 138 -15.85 -13.10 1.55
CA VAL A 138 -15.79 -14.09 0.45
C VAL A 138 -14.75 -13.71 -0.61
N ALA A 139 -14.68 -12.43 -0.99
CA ALA A 139 -13.67 -11.93 -1.93
C ALA A 139 -12.25 -12.08 -1.39
N LYS A 140 -12.06 -11.77 -0.09
CA LYS A 140 -10.76 -11.84 0.60
C LYS A 140 -10.21 -13.28 0.64
N ALA A 141 -11.08 -14.27 0.89
CA ALA A 141 -10.70 -15.69 0.91
C ALA A 141 -10.24 -16.21 -0.46
N ARG A 142 -10.96 -15.88 -1.54
CA ARG A 142 -10.61 -16.35 -2.90
C ARG A 142 -9.32 -15.72 -3.41
N LYS A 143 -9.13 -14.41 -3.21
CA LYS A 143 -7.92 -13.70 -3.65
C LYS A 143 -6.65 -14.30 -3.05
N VAL A 144 -6.68 -14.68 -1.77
CA VAL A 144 -5.53 -15.31 -1.09
C VAL A 144 -5.11 -16.63 -1.73
N LEU A 145 -6.04 -17.41 -2.31
CA LEU A 145 -5.73 -18.63 -3.07
C LEU A 145 -5.19 -18.30 -4.47
N ASP A 146 -5.88 -17.42 -5.21
CA ASP A 146 -5.51 -17.05 -6.58
C ASP A 146 -4.15 -16.32 -6.67
N ASP A 147 -3.74 -15.61 -5.61
CA ASP A 147 -2.40 -15.02 -5.47
C ASP A 147 -1.35 -16.08 -5.04
N TYR A 148 -1.69 -16.99 -4.12
CA TYR A 148 -0.76 -18.01 -3.61
C TYR A 148 -0.33 -19.03 -4.68
N GLU A 149 -1.23 -19.46 -5.58
CA GLU A 149 -0.84 -20.40 -6.64
C GLU A 149 0.17 -19.79 -7.63
N LYS A 150 0.00 -18.51 -7.98
CA LYS A 150 0.93 -17.78 -8.87
C LYS A 150 2.29 -17.52 -8.20
N ASP A 151 2.30 -17.33 -6.89
CA ASP A 151 3.52 -17.10 -6.12
C ASP A 151 4.47 -18.30 -6.10
N VAL A 152 3.97 -19.54 -6.24
CA VAL A 152 4.80 -20.76 -6.16
C VAL A 152 5.84 -20.85 -7.28
N ASP A 153 5.51 -20.46 -8.50
CA ASP A 153 6.44 -20.55 -9.64
C ASP A 153 7.57 -19.50 -9.55
N PHE A 154 7.32 -18.34 -8.93
CA PHE A 154 8.35 -17.32 -8.67
C PHE A 154 9.32 -17.71 -7.53
N ILE A 155 9.08 -18.82 -6.82
CA ILE A 155 9.80 -19.21 -5.60
C ILE A 155 10.97 -20.18 -5.84
N GLN A 156 11.18 -20.70 -7.06
CA GLN A 156 12.36 -21.50 -7.40
C GLN A 156 13.65 -20.65 -7.57
N ALA A 157 13.97 -19.86 -6.55
CA ALA A 157 15.29 -19.28 -6.37
C ALA A 157 16.24 -20.35 -5.83
N ASP A 158 17.18 -20.80 -6.66
CA ASP A 158 18.37 -21.51 -6.19
C ASP A 158 19.02 -20.70 -5.07
N THR A 159 19.14 -21.29 -3.87
CA THR A 159 19.99 -20.74 -2.82
C THR A 159 21.44 -20.82 -3.28
N ILE A 160 21.93 -19.75 -3.92
CA ILE A 160 23.32 -19.65 -4.39
C ILE A 160 24.23 -19.92 -3.19
N ASP A 161 24.98 -21.04 -3.24
CA ASP A 161 25.83 -21.45 -2.13
C ASP A 161 27.02 -20.50 -1.97
N TYR A 162 26.78 -19.42 -1.22
CA TYR A 162 27.79 -18.50 -0.74
C TYR A 162 28.55 -19.05 0.47
N SER A 163 28.65 -20.39 0.61
CA SER A 163 29.35 -21.10 1.68
C SER A 163 30.59 -20.35 2.15
N ILE A 164 30.63 -20.11 3.45
CA ILE A 164 31.62 -19.25 4.08
C ILE A 164 33.00 -19.86 3.86
N ASP A 165 33.79 -19.30 2.94
CA ASP A 165 35.16 -19.71 2.71
C ASP A 165 35.92 -19.55 4.03
N LYS A 166 36.21 -20.68 4.70
CA LYS A 166 36.81 -20.76 6.05
C LYS A 166 38.25 -20.25 6.13
N ARG A 167 38.67 -19.45 5.13
CA ARG A 167 39.91 -18.68 4.97
C ARG A 167 39.68 -17.16 5.01
N LEU A 168 38.44 -16.68 4.99
CA LEU A 168 38.11 -15.27 5.25
C LEU A 168 38.46 -14.90 6.70
N GLY A 169 38.86 -13.66 6.94
CA GLY A 169 39.44 -13.23 8.23
C GLY A 169 40.81 -13.83 8.58
N LYS A 170 41.24 -14.93 7.95
CA LYS A 170 42.59 -15.49 8.17
C LYS A 170 43.65 -14.60 7.51
N ARG A 171 44.70 -14.31 8.27
CA ARG A 171 45.87 -13.55 7.82
C ARG A 171 46.58 -14.32 6.72
N MET A 172 46.81 -13.69 5.57
CA MET A 172 47.55 -14.30 4.46
C MET A 172 49.03 -14.47 4.83
N LYS A 173 49.77 -15.32 4.09
CA LYS A 173 51.23 -15.48 4.28
C LYS A 173 52.01 -14.16 4.19
N SER A 174 51.47 -13.16 3.50
CA SER A 174 51.99 -11.79 3.39
C SER A 174 51.64 -10.85 4.56
N GLY A 175 51.02 -11.36 5.64
CA GLY A 175 50.64 -10.58 6.82
C GLY A 175 49.41 -9.68 6.66
N LYS A 176 48.93 -9.43 5.43
CA LYS A 176 47.67 -8.74 5.14
C LYS A 176 46.46 -9.65 5.44
N TYR A 177 45.33 -9.07 5.85
CA TYR A 177 44.04 -9.77 5.84
C TYR A 177 43.49 -9.81 4.40
N ARG A 178 42.86 -10.93 3.99
CA ARG A 178 42.31 -11.05 2.63
C ARG A 178 41.08 -10.15 2.48
N GLY A 179 41.11 -9.26 1.49
CA GLY A 179 40.01 -8.33 1.19
C GLY A 179 40.00 -7.03 2.00
N ALA A 180 40.75 -6.94 3.10
CA ALA A 180 40.79 -5.76 3.95
C ALA A 180 41.41 -4.52 3.27
N PRO A 181 41.13 -3.29 3.77
CA PRO A 181 41.82 -2.08 3.36
C PRO A 181 43.34 -2.21 3.50
N GLU A 182 44.13 -1.55 2.64
CA GLU A 182 45.58 -1.81 2.63
C GLU A 182 46.24 -1.47 3.97
N ASN A 183 45.80 -0.44 4.70
CA ASN A 183 46.41 -0.06 5.98
C ASN A 183 46.15 -1.08 7.12
N VAL A 184 45.21 -2.02 6.96
CA VAL A 184 44.85 -3.07 7.93
C VAL A 184 45.82 -4.27 7.78
N LYS A 185 47.07 -4.09 8.25
CA LYS A 185 48.14 -5.11 8.18
C LYS A 185 48.42 -5.83 9.53
N SER A 186 47.73 -5.48 10.61
CA SER A 186 47.93 -6.06 11.96
C SER A 186 46.66 -6.06 12.82
N PRO A 187 46.59 -6.88 13.89
CA PRO A 187 45.46 -6.89 14.82
C PRO A 187 45.17 -5.53 15.47
N GLN A 188 46.20 -4.71 15.73
CA GLN A 188 46.04 -3.37 16.30
C GLN A 188 45.38 -2.40 15.32
N LYS A 189 45.68 -2.52 14.01
CA LYS A 189 45.01 -1.73 12.96
C LYS A 189 43.56 -2.18 12.78
N LEU A 190 43.30 -3.49 12.79
CA LEU A 190 41.95 -4.05 12.76
C LEU A 190 41.13 -3.60 13.98
N GLY A 191 41.73 -3.61 15.17
CA GLY A 191 41.11 -3.10 16.39
C GLY A 191 40.79 -1.59 16.34
N LYS A 192 41.62 -0.77 15.69
CA LYS A 192 41.28 0.65 15.44
C LYS A 192 40.08 0.77 14.49
N MET A 193 40.07 0.02 13.39
CA MET A 193 38.97 0.01 12.41
C MET A 193 37.64 -0.38 13.09
N ARG A 194 37.62 -1.46 13.89
CA ARG A 194 36.42 -1.89 14.62
C ARG A 194 35.91 -0.84 15.62
N LYS A 195 36.81 -0.13 16.33
CA LYS A 195 36.41 0.98 17.22
C LYS A 195 35.78 2.14 16.46
N GLU A 196 36.31 2.48 15.29
CA GLU A 196 35.73 3.53 14.43
C GLU A 196 34.36 3.11 13.86
N LEU A 197 34.21 1.86 13.42
CA LEU A 197 32.91 1.31 13.01
C LEU A 197 31.91 1.28 14.17
N SER A 198 32.35 1.01 15.41
CA SER A 198 31.49 1.08 16.60
C SER A 198 31.03 2.51 16.89
N ARG A 199 31.91 3.51 16.72
CA ARG A 199 31.55 4.94 16.83
C ARG A 199 30.54 5.35 15.76
N LEU A 200 30.73 4.92 14.51
CA LEU A 200 29.79 5.20 13.42
C LEU A 200 28.44 4.51 13.65
N LEU A 201 28.44 3.29 14.19
CA LEU A 201 27.24 2.54 14.57
C LEU A 201 26.44 3.26 15.66
N GLU A 202 27.11 3.75 16.71
CA GLU A 202 26.51 4.52 17.81
C GLU A 202 25.91 5.85 17.31
N VAL A 203 26.68 6.65 16.56
CA VAL A 203 26.23 7.92 15.97
C VAL A 203 25.07 7.70 14.98
N GLY A 204 25.09 6.58 14.25
CA GLY A 204 24.13 6.25 13.20
C GLY A 204 22.87 5.52 13.68
N ALA A 205 22.78 5.14 14.96
CA ALA A 205 21.68 4.32 15.48
C ALA A 205 20.25 4.84 15.26
N PRO A 206 19.98 6.16 15.17
CA PRO A 206 18.68 6.66 14.72
C PRO A 206 18.30 6.21 13.31
N GLY A 207 19.27 6.04 12.41
CA GLY A 207 19.07 5.60 11.03
C GLY A 207 19.17 4.08 10.81
N ARG A 208 19.14 3.26 11.87
CA ARG A 208 19.27 1.80 11.77
C ARG A 208 18.12 1.13 11.00
N LEU A 209 16.92 1.71 11.07
CA LEU A 209 15.67 1.16 10.49
C LEU A 209 15.51 1.46 8.98
N TRP A 210 16.58 1.90 8.30
CA TRP A 210 16.54 2.34 6.90
C TRP A 210 15.96 1.29 5.95
N TYR A 211 16.28 0.01 6.17
CA TYR A 211 15.77 -1.12 5.39
C TYR A 211 14.38 -1.55 5.82
N ASP A 212 14.11 -1.55 7.13
CA ASP A 212 12.80 -1.86 7.72
C ASP A 212 11.72 -0.90 7.15
N GLU A 213 11.93 0.42 7.29
CA GLU A 213 11.04 1.47 6.77
C GLU A 213 10.89 1.41 5.24
N SER A 214 11.97 1.11 4.52
CA SER A 214 11.91 0.98 3.04
C SER A 214 11.16 -0.27 2.59
N THR A 215 11.26 -1.36 3.36
CA THR A 215 10.60 -2.65 3.09
C THR A 215 9.12 -2.59 3.45
N GLN A 216 8.78 -1.91 4.55
CA GLN A 216 7.41 -1.56 4.91
C GLN A 216 6.79 -0.70 3.80
N ALA A 217 7.42 0.43 3.43
CA ALA A 217 6.94 1.30 2.35
C ALA A 217 6.77 0.58 1.00
N ALA A 218 7.70 -0.32 0.63
CA ALA A 218 7.56 -1.15 -0.57
C ALA A 218 6.37 -2.13 -0.49
N SER A 219 6.07 -2.66 0.70
CA SER A 219 4.91 -3.53 0.94
C SER A 219 3.59 -2.73 0.94
N GLU A 220 3.60 -1.54 1.54
CA GLU A 220 2.46 -0.63 1.59
C GLU A 220 2.05 -0.16 0.19
N LEU A 221 3.00 0.34 -0.60
CA LEU A 221 2.77 0.81 -1.97
C LEU A 221 2.28 -0.30 -2.92
N THR A 222 2.59 -1.56 -2.65
CA THR A 222 2.25 -2.69 -3.54
C THR A 222 1.04 -3.48 -3.08
N GLY A 223 0.32 -3.03 -2.04
CA GLY A 223 -0.81 -3.78 -1.48
C GLY A 223 -0.39 -5.13 -0.91
N ALA A 224 0.86 -5.25 -0.44
CA ALA A 224 1.57 -6.48 -0.09
C ALA A 224 1.66 -7.55 -1.20
N GLN A 225 1.33 -7.23 -2.47
CA GLN A 225 1.43 -8.18 -3.59
C GLN A 225 2.90 -8.55 -3.83
N ARG A 226 3.28 -9.79 -3.49
CA ARG A 226 4.66 -10.29 -3.51
C ARG A 226 5.40 -9.96 -4.80
N ASN A 227 4.82 -10.29 -5.95
CA ASN A 227 5.47 -10.12 -7.26
C ASN A 227 5.62 -8.64 -7.65
N LYS A 228 4.73 -7.76 -7.18
CA LYS A 228 4.86 -6.31 -7.34
C LYS A 228 5.95 -5.74 -6.42
N LYS A 229 6.05 -6.20 -5.16
CA LYS A 229 7.13 -5.84 -4.23
C LYS A 229 8.50 -6.24 -4.80
N HIS A 230 8.64 -7.46 -5.32
CA HIS A 230 9.88 -7.93 -5.97
C HIS A 230 10.23 -7.11 -7.21
N LEU A 231 9.27 -6.81 -8.09
CA LEU A 231 9.51 -5.95 -9.25
C LEU A 231 10.01 -4.55 -8.81
N PHE A 232 9.29 -3.88 -7.90
CA PHE A 232 9.67 -2.55 -7.43
C PHE A 232 11.04 -2.53 -6.74
N ALA A 233 11.32 -3.50 -5.86
CA ALA A 233 12.61 -3.63 -5.20
C ALA A 233 13.74 -3.93 -6.19
N GLY A 234 13.52 -4.80 -7.18
CA GLY A 234 14.50 -5.15 -8.21
C GLY A 234 14.79 -3.97 -9.14
N THR A 235 13.77 -3.23 -9.59
CA THR A 235 13.96 -1.97 -10.33
C THR A 235 14.78 -0.97 -9.52
N ASN A 236 14.49 -0.80 -8.22
CA ASN A 236 15.30 0.05 -7.34
C ASN A 236 16.74 -0.46 -7.20
N ALA A 237 16.97 -1.77 -7.11
CA ALA A 237 18.31 -2.36 -7.04
C ALA A 237 19.12 -2.14 -8.31
N ILE A 238 18.54 -2.43 -9.48
CA ILE A 238 19.13 -2.20 -10.82
C ILE A 238 19.51 -0.72 -11.00
N THR A 239 18.62 0.19 -10.62
CA THR A 239 18.83 1.63 -10.82
C THR A 239 19.85 2.24 -9.84
N SER A 240 20.12 1.57 -8.70
CA SER A 240 20.98 2.04 -7.58
C SER A 240 22.47 2.28 -7.86
N ARG A 241 22.92 2.12 -9.10
CA ARG A 241 24.34 2.30 -9.52
C ARG A 241 24.72 3.78 -9.61
N GLY A 242 25.12 4.35 -8.47
CA GLY A 242 25.65 5.71 -8.39
C GLY A 242 24.58 6.80 -8.50
N ALA A 243 23.40 6.52 -7.94
CA ALA A 243 22.32 7.47 -7.68
C ALA A 243 22.26 7.80 -6.16
N SER A 244 21.73 8.97 -5.80
CA SER A 244 21.28 9.24 -4.42
C SER A 244 19.90 8.62 -4.20
N VAL A 245 19.48 8.40 -2.94
CA VAL A 245 18.20 7.73 -2.63
C VAL A 245 16.99 8.42 -3.31
N PRO A 246 16.81 9.75 -3.27
CA PRO A 246 15.67 10.39 -3.96
C PRO A 246 15.74 10.29 -5.48
N ALA A 247 16.95 10.33 -6.07
CA ALA A 247 17.13 10.08 -7.50
C ALA A 247 16.82 8.62 -7.87
N ASN A 248 17.15 7.68 -6.99
CA ASN A 248 16.84 6.28 -7.18
C ASN A 248 15.35 5.98 -7.07
N GLN A 249 14.65 6.62 -6.13
CA GLN A 249 13.21 6.52 -5.96
C GLN A 249 12.46 7.00 -7.22
N VAL A 250 12.90 8.12 -7.83
CA VAL A 250 12.44 8.58 -9.16
C VAL A 250 12.65 7.50 -10.22
N PHE A 251 13.83 6.88 -10.27
CA PHE A 251 14.13 5.83 -11.24
C PHE A 251 13.37 4.51 -10.97
N GLY A 252 13.13 4.18 -9.70
CA GLY A 252 12.38 3.01 -9.25
C GLY A 252 10.92 3.08 -9.66
N VAL A 253 10.23 4.18 -9.30
CA VAL A 253 8.84 4.44 -9.72
C VAL A 253 8.75 4.45 -11.24
N LYS A 254 9.69 5.12 -11.93
CA LYS A 254 9.70 5.16 -13.40
C LYS A 254 9.80 3.78 -14.04
N GLY A 255 10.84 3.02 -13.70
CA GLY A 255 11.09 1.71 -14.30
C GLY A 255 9.97 0.71 -13.97
N TYR A 256 9.42 0.80 -12.75
CA TYR A 256 8.28 -0.01 -12.32
C TYR A 256 7.02 0.32 -13.13
N ASN A 257 6.66 1.61 -13.25
CA ASN A 257 5.47 2.04 -13.99
C ASN A 257 5.57 1.64 -15.46
N GLN A 258 6.73 1.87 -16.10
CA GLN A 258 6.97 1.44 -17.48
C GLN A 258 6.80 -0.09 -17.62
N ALA A 259 7.45 -0.87 -16.75
CA ALA A 259 7.34 -2.33 -16.76
C ALA A 259 5.89 -2.82 -16.60
N ILE A 260 5.12 -2.26 -15.65
CA ILE A 260 3.74 -2.72 -15.43
C ILE A 260 2.76 -2.27 -16.50
N THR A 261 3.03 -1.18 -17.24
CA THR A 261 2.23 -0.78 -18.42
C THR A 261 2.67 -1.47 -19.72
N GLY A 262 3.66 -2.37 -19.67
CA GLY A 262 4.22 -3.01 -20.87
C GLY A 262 5.05 -2.07 -21.76
N ASN A 263 5.39 -0.88 -21.25
CA ASN A 263 6.25 0.09 -21.92
C ASN A 263 7.73 -0.28 -21.72
N PRO A 264 8.59 -0.25 -22.76
CA PRO A 264 10.03 -0.52 -22.60
C PRO A 264 10.69 0.43 -21.58
N ALA A 265 11.27 -0.13 -20.52
CA ALA A 265 11.83 0.64 -19.42
C ALA A 265 12.99 1.53 -19.87
N LYS A 266 12.98 2.79 -19.41
CA LYS A 266 13.97 3.83 -19.74
C LYS A 266 14.30 4.62 -18.47
N ALA A 267 14.77 3.88 -17.47
CA ALA A 267 14.97 4.32 -16.10
C ALA A 267 16.42 4.16 -15.64
N GLY A 268 16.81 4.88 -14.59
CA GLY A 268 18.17 4.85 -14.05
C GLY A 268 19.11 5.90 -14.67
N ARG A 269 20.38 5.80 -14.29
CA ARG A 269 21.49 6.65 -14.76
C ARG A 269 22.00 6.25 -16.15
N PHE A 270 21.76 5.01 -16.56
CA PHE A 270 22.13 4.42 -17.85
C PHE A 270 20.90 3.79 -18.51
N PRO A 271 19.95 4.61 -19.02
CA PRO A 271 18.57 4.17 -19.26
C PRO A 271 18.37 2.96 -20.15
N ASN A 272 19.28 2.70 -21.10
CA ASN A 272 19.17 1.56 -22.00
C ASN A 272 19.51 0.25 -21.26
N ALA A 273 20.70 0.14 -20.67
CA ALA A 273 21.17 -1.09 -20.01
C ALA A 273 20.51 -1.34 -18.64
N GLN A 274 20.05 -0.27 -17.96
CA GLN A 274 19.23 -0.41 -16.75
C GLN A 274 17.74 -0.60 -17.07
N GLY A 275 17.28 -0.15 -18.25
CA GLY A 275 15.94 -0.44 -18.77
C GLY A 275 15.80 -1.90 -19.18
N GLU A 276 16.70 -2.39 -20.03
CA GLU A 276 16.78 -3.79 -20.46
C GLU A 276 16.69 -4.75 -19.26
N ALA A 277 17.52 -4.58 -18.23
CA ALA A 277 17.48 -5.41 -17.02
C ALA A 277 16.17 -5.30 -16.20
N VAL A 278 15.42 -4.20 -16.32
CA VAL A 278 14.08 -4.06 -15.71
C VAL A 278 13.02 -4.77 -16.55
N ASP A 279 13.11 -4.69 -17.88
CA ASP A 279 12.25 -5.45 -18.79
C ASP A 279 12.50 -6.97 -18.64
N GLU A 280 13.75 -7.40 -18.42
CA GLU A 280 14.07 -8.80 -18.10
C GLU A 280 13.40 -9.27 -16.79
N LEU A 281 13.48 -8.46 -15.73
CA LEU A 281 12.80 -8.73 -14.45
C LEU A 281 11.27 -8.74 -14.60
N ALA A 282 10.71 -7.81 -15.37
CA ALA A 282 9.28 -7.74 -15.66
C ALA A 282 8.78 -8.97 -16.42
N SER A 283 9.62 -9.58 -17.28
CA SER A 283 9.33 -10.85 -17.96
C SER A 283 9.35 -12.09 -17.05
N GLY A 284 9.38 -11.91 -15.73
CA GLY A 284 9.30 -12.99 -14.73
C GLY A 284 10.64 -13.68 -14.45
N ARG A 285 11.77 -13.16 -14.95
CA ARG A 285 13.08 -13.76 -14.68
C ARG A 285 13.55 -13.43 -13.27
N THR A 286 14.09 -14.43 -12.59
CA THR A 286 14.69 -14.30 -11.26
C THR A 286 15.74 -13.19 -11.21
N TYR A 287 15.68 -12.34 -10.19
CA TYR A 287 16.62 -11.22 -10.06
C TYR A 287 18.04 -11.70 -9.70
N HIS A 288 18.99 -11.51 -10.62
CA HIS A 288 20.40 -11.86 -10.45
C HIS A 288 21.30 -10.60 -10.45
N GLY A 289 21.25 -9.86 -9.34
CA GLY A 289 22.11 -8.68 -9.12
C GLY A 289 23.60 -8.99 -8.91
N GLY A 290 24.44 -7.95 -8.98
CA GLY A 290 25.84 -8.04 -8.56
C GLY A 290 26.01 -8.09 -7.02
N PRO A 291 27.24 -8.27 -6.50
CA PRO A 291 27.53 -8.40 -5.06
C PRO A 291 27.09 -7.23 -4.15
N LYS A 292 26.69 -6.09 -4.73
CA LYS A 292 26.12 -4.91 -4.05
C LYS A 292 24.60 -4.78 -4.25
N GLU A 293 24.02 -5.46 -5.23
CA GLU A 293 22.65 -5.22 -5.69
C GLU A 293 21.69 -6.31 -5.21
N THR A 294 22.07 -7.59 -5.26
CA THR A 294 21.30 -8.67 -4.63
C THR A 294 21.05 -8.42 -3.14
N PRO A 295 22.04 -7.97 -2.33
CA PRO A 295 21.82 -7.61 -0.92
C PRO A 295 20.90 -6.41 -0.71
N PHE A 296 20.82 -5.52 -1.70
CA PHE A 296 19.98 -4.32 -1.65
C PHE A 296 18.55 -4.64 -2.09
N TYR A 297 18.39 -5.56 -3.04
CA TYR A 297 17.11 -6.18 -3.40
C TYR A 297 16.55 -7.02 -2.25
N GLU A 298 17.36 -7.91 -1.66
CA GLU A 298 17.05 -8.62 -0.41
C GLU A 298 16.63 -7.60 0.65
N GLY A 299 17.46 -6.58 0.89
CA GLY A 299 17.20 -5.45 1.81
C GLY A 299 15.84 -4.75 1.66
N LEU A 300 15.17 -4.86 0.51
CA LEU A 300 13.86 -4.26 0.22
C LEU A 300 12.72 -5.29 0.09
N THR A 301 13.04 -6.59 0.13
CA THR A 301 12.10 -7.71 -0.11
C THR A 301 11.95 -8.66 1.09
N ILE A 302 12.91 -8.62 2.03
CA ILE A 302 12.89 -9.31 3.32
C ILE A 302 11.49 -9.27 3.98
N ASP A 303 11.10 -10.40 4.58
CA ASP A 303 10.09 -10.44 5.64
C ASP A 303 10.77 -9.93 6.91
N GLU A 304 10.22 -8.90 7.56
CA GLU A 304 10.85 -8.05 8.59
C GLU A 304 11.55 -8.82 9.74
N ARG A 305 11.17 -10.08 9.95
CA ARG A 305 11.68 -10.97 11.01
C ARG A 305 12.80 -11.92 10.58
N ALA A 306 13.09 -12.01 9.28
CA ALA A 306 14.05 -12.97 8.72
C ALA A 306 15.48 -12.44 8.63
N GLY A 307 15.66 -11.13 8.43
CA GLY A 307 16.96 -10.52 8.09
C GLY A 307 17.42 -10.84 6.65
N GLY A 308 18.49 -10.19 6.22
CA GLY A 308 19.08 -10.42 4.90
C GLY A 308 20.05 -11.60 4.89
N VAL A 309 20.38 -12.11 3.69
CA VAL A 309 21.46 -13.12 3.58
C VAL A 309 22.82 -12.47 3.84
N ARG A 310 22.93 -11.16 3.57
CA ARG A 310 24.14 -10.36 3.74
C ARG A 310 23.87 -8.85 3.68
N PRO A 311 24.70 -8.00 4.33
CA PRO A 311 24.58 -6.54 4.24
C PRO A 311 24.98 -5.97 2.87
N THR A 312 24.46 -4.77 2.55
CA THR A 312 24.81 -4.02 1.33
C THR A 312 26.08 -3.20 1.54
N ASN A 313 27.21 -3.70 1.01
CA ASN A 313 28.45 -2.93 1.00
C ASN A 313 28.56 -2.08 -0.27
N ASP A 314 28.51 -0.76 -0.12
CA ASP A 314 28.62 0.22 -1.20
C ASP A 314 29.84 1.16 -1.02
N LEU A 315 29.88 2.28 -1.75
CA LEU A 315 30.94 3.29 -1.63
C LEU A 315 31.00 3.96 -0.26
N TRP A 316 29.88 4.12 0.45
CA TRP A 316 29.87 4.70 1.79
C TRP A 316 30.38 3.70 2.83
N MET A 317 30.00 2.43 2.71
CA MET A 317 30.59 1.36 3.52
C MET A 317 32.10 1.20 3.26
N ALA A 318 32.54 1.30 1.99
CA ALA A 318 33.96 1.32 1.67
C ALA A 318 34.71 2.45 2.40
N ARG A 319 34.11 3.64 2.47
CA ARG A 319 34.68 4.81 3.19
C ARG A 319 34.62 4.67 4.70
N ALA A 320 33.58 4.01 5.26
CA ALA A 320 33.48 3.71 6.68
C ALA A 320 34.57 2.73 7.15
N PHE A 321 34.89 1.76 6.29
CA PHE A 321 35.97 0.79 6.50
C PHE A 321 37.38 1.35 6.21
N ASP A 322 37.53 2.63 5.85
CA ASP A 322 38.82 3.24 5.49
C ASP A 322 39.52 2.57 4.29
N TYR A 323 38.73 2.08 3.32
CA TYR A 323 39.27 1.81 1.99
C TYR A 323 39.66 3.14 1.33
N GLN A 324 40.87 3.16 0.77
CA GLN A 324 41.46 4.31 0.10
C GLN A 324 42.07 3.83 -1.22
N ARG A 325 41.98 4.63 -2.27
CA ARG A 325 42.64 4.36 -3.55
C ARG A 325 43.87 5.25 -3.69
N LYS A 326 44.88 4.81 -4.44
CA LYS A 326 46.02 5.67 -4.78
C LYS A 326 45.75 6.37 -6.11
N ASN A 327 45.73 7.70 -6.12
CA ASN A 327 45.59 8.48 -7.35
C ASN A 327 46.78 8.16 -8.29
N PRO A 328 46.56 7.70 -9.53
CA PRO A 328 47.65 7.28 -10.42
C PRO A 328 48.45 8.46 -11.01
N LYS A 329 47.96 9.70 -10.89
CA LYS A 329 48.63 10.92 -11.36
C LYS A 329 49.43 11.62 -10.27
N THR A 330 48.87 11.78 -9.06
CA THR A 330 49.55 12.47 -7.94
C THR A 330 50.28 11.52 -6.99
N GLY A 331 49.88 10.24 -6.97
CA GLY A 331 50.40 9.25 -6.02
C GLY A 331 49.83 9.37 -4.61
N GLU A 332 48.91 10.29 -4.36
CA GLU A 332 48.26 10.51 -3.06
C GLU A 332 47.16 9.48 -2.79
N MET A 333 46.72 9.36 -1.53
CA MET A 333 45.59 8.51 -1.15
C MET A 333 44.29 9.31 -1.17
N GLU A 334 43.31 8.84 -1.94
CA GLU A 334 41.96 9.40 -2.04
C GLU A 334 40.92 8.49 -1.37
N LEU A 335 39.77 9.09 -1.01
CA LEU A 335 38.56 8.35 -0.64
C LEU A 335 38.18 7.33 -1.72
N TRP A 336 37.68 6.16 -1.30
CA TRP A 336 37.22 5.14 -2.24
C TRP A 336 36.09 5.66 -3.15
N GLY A 337 36.20 5.33 -4.44
CA GLY A 337 35.30 5.76 -5.52
C GLY A 337 35.16 4.73 -6.64
N GLU A 338 35.47 3.46 -6.37
CA GLU A 338 35.54 2.37 -7.33
C GLU A 338 34.68 1.16 -6.90
N GLY A 339 34.42 0.23 -7.81
CA GLY A 339 33.70 -0.99 -7.50
C GLY A 339 34.43 -1.84 -6.44
N LEU A 340 33.68 -2.45 -5.54
CA LEU A 340 34.21 -3.35 -4.51
C LEU A 340 34.34 -4.77 -5.08
N GLY A 341 35.53 -5.37 -4.97
CA GLY A 341 35.74 -6.77 -5.35
C GLY A 341 35.11 -7.74 -4.35
N GLN A 342 34.78 -8.95 -4.79
CA GLN A 342 34.12 -9.98 -3.95
C GLN A 342 34.86 -10.27 -2.62
N ALA A 343 36.19 -10.16 -2.60
CA ALA A 343 36.99 -10.30 -1.38
C ALA A 343 36.80 -9.14 -0.39
N GLN A 344 36.57 -7.92 -0.87
CA GLN A 344 36.29 -6.75 -0.02
C GLN A 344 34.89 -6.87 0.58
N HIS A 345 33.87 -7.23 -0.22
CA HIS A 345 32.53 -7.58 0.28
C HIS A 345 32.62 -8.60 1.41
N ARG A 346 33.20 -9.78 1.15
CA ARG A 346 33.36 -10.87 2.13
C ARG A 346 34.21 -10.50 3.37
N PHE A 347 34.99 -9.41 3.33
CA PHE A 347 35.67 -8.88 4.51
C PHE A 347 34.74 -8.00 5.34
N MET A 348 34.02 -7.07 4.70
CA MET A 348 33.05 -6.21 5.38
C MET A 348 31.90 -7.02 6.00
N ASP A 349 31.39 -8.03 5.30
CA ASP A 349 30.34 -8.94 5.81
C ASP A 349 30.73 -9.55 7.17
N ASN A 350 31.93 -10.11 7.26
CA ASN A 350 32.43 -10.74 8.49
C ASN A 350 32.60 -9.73 9.64
N GLU A 351 33.01 -8.50 9.34
CA GLU A 351 33.26 -7.46 10.35
C GLU A 351 31.94 -6.80 10.80
N ILE A 352 30.94 -6.68 9.92
CA ILE A 352 29.58 -6.26 10.27
C ILE A 352 28.92 -7.31 11.15
N ASN A 353 28.98 -8.59 10.78
CA ASN A 353 28.43 -9.69 11.60
C ASN A 353 29.12 -9.74 12.98
N ALA A 354 30.44 -9.50 13.06
CA ALA A 354 31.15 -9.40 14.32
C ALA A 354 30.83 -8.15 15.16
N LEU A 355 30.21 -7.12 14.55
CA LEU A 355 29.71 -5.94 15.26
C LEU A 355 28.29 -6.14 15.80
N VAL A 356 27.47 -7.02 15.22
CA VAL A 356 26.13 -7.36 15.72
C VAL A 356 26.19 -7.88 17.16
N ASP A 357 27.04 -8.88 17.43
CA ASP A 357 27.25 -9.43 18.79
C ASP A 357 27.69 -8.36 19.80
N VAL A 358 28.57 -7.44 19.36
CA VAL A 358 29.07 -6.35 20.20
C VAL A 358 27.97 -5.33 20.48
N ALA A 359 27.19 -4.96 19.47
CA ALA A 359 26.13 -3.98 19.58
C ALA A 359 24.98 -4.45 20.48
N ASN A 360 24.52 -5.70 20.28
CA ASN A 360 23.49 -6.31 21.10
C ASN A 360 23.94 -6.50 22.55
N LYS A 361 25.19 -6.92 22.78
CA LYS A 361 25.74 -7.09 24.14
C LYS A 361 25.98 -5.77 24.87
N ALA A 362 26.30 -4.70 24.16
CA ALA A 362 26.59 -3.39 24.74
C ALA A 362 25.37 -2.43 24.77
N GLY A 363 24.24 -2.79 24.16
CA GLY A 363 23.06 -1.94 24.07
C GLY A 363 23.30 -0.68 23.25
N ILE A 364 24.10 -0.75 22.17
CA ILE A 364 24.48 0.43 21.38
C ILE A 364 23.21 1.10 20.84
N GLY A 365 23.13 2.43 20.97
CA GLY A 365 21.94 3.20 20.59
C GLY A 365 20.71 2.98 21.48
N GLY A 366 20.86 2.30 22.63
CA GLY A 366 19.76 1.96 23.53
C GLY A 366 18.96 0.73 23.11
N VAL A 367 19.44 -0.06 22.15
CA VAL A 367 18.72 -1.23 21.61
C VAL A 367 19.61 -2.49 21.53
N SER A 368 18.97 -3.66 21.53
CA SER A 368 19.62 -4.98 21.48
C SER A 368 19.00 -5.91 20.43
N ASP A 369 18.42 -5.33 19.37
CA ASP A 369 17.78 -5.99 18.24
C ASP A 369 18.52 -5.69 16.91
N TRP A 370 19.84 -5.57 16.98
CA TRP A 370 20.70 -5.32 15.83
C TRP A 370 20.79 -6.56 14.93
N THR A 371 20.59 -6.33 13.62
CA THR A 371 20.88 -7.28 12.53
C THR A 371 22.06 -6.76 11.68
N PRO A 372 22.65 -7.55 10.76
CA PRO A 372 23.69 -7.07 9.86
C PRO A 372 23.24 -5.87 9.01
N GLU A 373 21.99 -5.83 8.58
CA GLU A 373 21.39 -4.76 7.78
C GLU A 373 21.27 -3.49 8.61
N ARG A 374 20.75 -3.58 9.84
CA ARG A 374 20.59 -2.44 10.76
C ARG A 374 21.95 -1.87 11.17
N VAL A 375 22.95 -2.71 11.42
CA VAL A 375 24.35 -2.28 11.68
C VAL A 375 24.94 -1.59 10.45
N GLN A 376 24.74 -2.15 9.26
CA GLN A 376 25.22 -1.55 8.01
C GLN A 376 24.54 -0.21 7.73
N ALA A 377 23.22 -0.11 7.92
CA ALA A 377 22.44 1.10 7.74
C ALA A 377 22.92 2.23 8.67
N ALA A 378 23.05 1.96 9.97
CA ALA A 378 23.56 2.94 10.92
C ALA A 378 24.97 3.46 10.55
N ILE A 379 25.92 2.55 10.26
CA ILE A 379 27.29 2.93 9.86
C ILE A 379 27.28 3.75 8.54
N TRP A 380 26.44 3.37 7.58
CA TRP A 380 26.26 4.07 6.30
C TRP A 380 25.71 5.49 6.51
N VAL A 381 24.64 5.63 7.32
CA VAL A 381 24.03 6.92 7.64
C VAL A 381 25.03 7.83 8.34
N ALA A 382 25.75 7.33 9.35
CA ALA A 382 26.75 8.12 10.06
C ALA A 382 27.90 8.56 9.15
N LYS A 383 28.43 7.66 8.30
CA LYS A 383 29.56 8.01 7.42
C LYS A 383 29.15 8.94 6.28
N LYS A 384 27.93 8.80 5.78
CA LYS A 384 27.33 9.74 4.83
C LYS A 384 27.12 11.11 5.47
N ALA A 385 26.53 11.17 6.67
CA ALA A 385 26.34 12.42 7.43
C ALA A 385 27.67 13.18 7.65
N GLU A 386 28.70 12.47 8.08
CA GLU A 386 30.05 12.99 8.30
C GLU A 386 30.68 13.58 7.03
N LEU A 387 30.56 12.88 5.89
CA LEU A 387 31.21 13.27 4.63
C LEU A 387 30.40 14.24 3.77
N GLU A 388 29.06 14.28 3.90
CA GLU A 388 28.18 15.26 3.26
C GLU A 388 28.01 16.54 4.11
N GLY A 389 28.57 16.58 5.33
CA GLY A 389 28.46 17.72 6.24
C GLY A 389 27.02 17.96 6.70
N THR A 390 26.26 16.89 6.96
CA THR A 390 24.83 16.94 7.23
C THR A 390 24.41 16.13 8.46
N THR A 391 23.15 16.24 8.88
CA THR A 391 22.65 15.54 10.07
C THR A 391 22.36 14.06 9.78
N VAL A 392 22.45 13.22 10.81
CA VAL A 392 22.08 11.79 10.76
C VAL A 392 20.67 11.62 10.18
N GLY A 393 19.68 12.38 10.66
CA GLY A 393 18.30 12.34 10.16
C GLY A 393 18.10 12.77 8.69
N LYS A 394 18.98 13.60 8.13
CA LYS A 394 18.98 13.92 6.69
C LYS A 394 19.72 12.86 5.88
N ALA A 395 20.81 12.31 6.42
CA ALA A 395 21.54 11.22 5.80
C ALA A 395 20.70 9.93 5.74
N SER A 396 19.83 9.66 6.72
CA SER A 396 18.94 8.48 6.81
C SER A 396 17.72 8.50 5.87
N THR A 397 17.62 9.48 4.96
CA THR A 397 16.56 9.48 3.93
C THR A 397 16.50 8.14 3.20
N ASN A 398 15.34 7.49 3.24
CA ASN A 398 15.05 6.15 2.71
C ASN A 398 13.83 6.17 1.76
N PHE A 399 13.35 5.01 1.31
CA PHE A 399 12.28 4.94 0.29
C PHE A 399 10.87 5.27 0.81
N SER A 400 10.65 5.34 2.12
CA SER A 400 9.40 5.85 2.71
C SER A 400 9.25 7.37 2.57
N ASN A 401 10.35 8.11 2.42
CA ASN A 401 10.35 9.57 2.48
C ASN A 401 10.12 10.20 1.10
N ASN A 402 9.70 11.46 1.05
CA ASN A 402 9.58 12.29 -0.17
C ASN A 402 8.63 11.75 -1.27
N MET A 403 7.79 10.75 -0.98
CA MET A 403 6.80 10.21 -1.92
C MET A 403 5.86 11.26 -2.52
N GLU A 404 5.61 12.35 -1.79
CA GLU A 404 4.69 13.42 -2.18
C GLU A 404 5.05 14.05 -3.53
N GLY A 405 6.33 14.36 -3.74
CA GLY A 405 6.82 14.88 -5.03
C GLY A 405 6.79 13.84 -6.16
N LEU A 406 6.41 12.59 -5.88
CA LEU A 406 6.17 11.51 -6.84
C LEU A 406 4.71 11.06 -6.83
N THR A 407 3.80 11.73 -6.11
CA THR A 407 2.40 11.33 -6.04
C THR A 407 1.60 12.04 -7.14
N SER A 408 0.90 11.26 -7.95
CA SER A 408 -0.23 11.73 -8.75
C SER A 408 -1.52 11.44 -7.98
N THR A 409 -2.45 12.39 -7.98
CA THR A 409 -3.74 12.27 -7.29
C THR A 409 -4.87 12.27 -8.30
N ILE A 410 -5.69 11.23 -8.29
CA ILE A 410 -6.90 11.11 -9.12
C ILE A 410 -8.10 11.42 -8.23
N ARG A 411 -8.81 12.52 -8.51
CA ARG A 411 -9.97 12.98 -7.74
C ARG A 411 -11.27 12.70 -8.45
N TYR A 412 -12.17 12.09 -7.71
CA TYR A 412 -13.56 11.84 -8.08
C TYR A 412 -14.47 12.30 -6.93
N GLU A 413 -15.76 12.48 -7.20
CA GLU A 413 -16.76 12.67 -6.16
C GLU A 413 -17.32 11.30 -5.76
N ALA A 414 -17.32 11.00 -4.46
CA ALA A 414 -17.82 9.71 -3.97
C ALA A 414 -19.36 9.62 -4.00
N ASN A 415 -20.02 10.73 -4.36
CA ASN A 415 -21.47 10.87 -4.45
C ASN A 415 -22.01 10.46 -5.83
N PRO A 416 -23.31 10.14 -5.93
CA PRO A 416 -23.97 9.89 -7.20
C PRO A 416 -23.97 11.14 -8.10
N SER A 417 -23.70 10.98 -9.40
CA SER A 417 -23.84 12.12 -10.34
C SER A 417 -25.31 12.47 -10.55
N THR A 418 -25.59 13.77 -10.41
CA THR A 418 -26.92 14.37 -10.62
C THR A 418 -27.32 14.39 -12.10
N SER A 419 -26.37 14.38 -13.04
CA SER A 419 -26.63 14.48 -14.48
C SER A 419 -27.40 13.30 -15.06
N ILE A 420 -27.41 12.16 -14.36
CA ILE A 420 -28.00 10.89 -14.78
C ILE A 420 -29.14 10.39 -13.87
N ASP A 421 -29.56 11.20 -12.89
CA ASP A 421 -30.55 10.84 -11.85
C ASP A 421 -30.28 9.48 -11.19
N HIS A 422 -29.01 9.20 -10.86
CA HIS A 422 -28.65 8.05 -10.04
C HIS A 422 -28.74 8.45 -8.57
N MET A 423 -29.65 7.85 -7.79
CA MET A 423 -29.78 8.07 -6.33
C MET A 423 -29.69 9.54 -5.90
N SER A 424 -30.35 10.43 -6.65
CA SER A 424 -30.10 11.88 -6.62
C SER A 424 -30.34 12.54 -5.25
N SER A 425 -31.13 11.92 -4.37
CA SER A 425 -31.30 12.39 -2.98
C SER A 425 -30.02 12.29 -2.12
N ARG A 426 -29.12 11.36 -2.46
CA ARG A 426 -27.82 11.14 -1.79
C ARG A 426 -26.65 11.91 -2.45
N SER A 427 -26.93 12.81 -3.39
CA SER A 427 -25.93 13.66 -4.06
C SER A 427 -25.11 14.57 -3.15
N THR A 428 -25.47 14.68 -1.86
CA THR A 428 -24.70 15.41 -0.81
C THR A 428 -24.52 14.60 0.48
N ASP A 429 -24.67 13.27 0.44
CA ASP A 429 -24.66 12.41 1.63
C ASP A 429 -23.27 11.82 1.97
N ASP A 430 -22.64 12.36 3.02
CA ASP A 430 -21.40 11.83 3.62
C ASP A 430 -21.47 10.31 3.95
N GLY A 431 -22.66 9.80 4.31
CA GLY A 431 -22.88 8.39 4.62
C GLY A 431 -22.77 7.48 3.40
N TYR A 432 -23.30 7.91 2.26
CA TYR A 432 -23.13 7.24 0.97
C TYR A 432 -21.68 7.29 0.50
N ALA A 433 -21.05 8.48 0.55
CA ALA A 433 -19.63 8.64 0.24
C ALA A 433 -18.74 7.71 1.07
N GLY A 434 -19.00 7.60 2.37
CA GLY A 434 -18.29 6.70 3.27
C GLY A 434 -18.49 5.22 2.89
N LEU A 435 -19.73 4.81 2.56
CA LEU A 435 -20.03 3.45 2.12
C LEU A 435 -19.32 3.10 0.81
N VAL A 436 -19.40 3.97 -0.20
CA VAL A 436 -18.69 3.82 -1.49
C VAL A 436 -17.18 3.66 -1.25
N ASN A 437 -16.57 4.59 -0.52
CA ASN A 437 -15.14 4.51 -0.20
C ASN A 437 -14.77 3.19 0.51
N SER A 438 -15.58 2.71 1.45
CA SER A 438 -15.31 1.45 2.18
C SER A 438 -15.31 0.19 1.30
N MET A 439 -16.04 0.20 0.18
CA MET A 439 -16.03 -0.92 -0.78
C MET A 439 -14.86 -0.81 -1.77
N LEU A 440 -14.49 0.41 -2.16
CA LEU A 440 -13.45 0.70 -3.15
C LEU A 440 -12.03 0.69 -2.58
N GLN A 441 -11.87 0.84 -1.26
CA GLN A 441 -10.59 0.87 -0.57
C GLN A 441 -10.32 -0.43 0.21
N ASP A 442 -9.06 -0.76 0.46
CA ASP A 442 -8.65 -1.86 1.34
C ASP A 442 -8.55 -1.44 2.81
N ASP A 443 -8.22 -2.39 3.70
CA ASP A 443 -8.05 -2.17 5.15
C ASP A 443 -7.05 -1.05 5.52
N ALA A 444 -6.23 -0.58 4.57
CA ALA A 444 -5.25 0.51 4.74
C ALA A 444 -5.63 1.78 3.95
N GLY A 445 -6.88 1.89 3.48
CA GLY A 445 -7.39 3.04 2.72
C GLY A 445 -6.88 3.14 1.28
N ARG A 446 -6.16 2.14 0.77
CA ARG A 446 -5.62 2.16 -0.59
C ARG A 446 -6.70 1.74 -1.59
N ASP A 447 -6.80 2.47 -2.70
CA ASP A 447 -7.76 2.15 -3.77
C ASP A 447 -7.47 0.78 -4.40
N ARG A 448 -8.50 -0.09 -4.45
CA ARG A 448 -8.38 -1.47 -4.92
C ARG A 448 -8.14 -1.55 -6.43
N LEU A 449 -8.75 -0.68 -7.22
CA LEU A 449 -8.61 -0.65 -8.68
C LEU A 449 -7.19 -0.24 -9.07
N ALA A 450 -6.62 0.77 -8.41
CA ALA A 450 -5.23 1.17 -8.59
C ALA A 450 -4.25 0.05 -8.21
N LEU A 451 -4.45 -0.60 -7.06
CA LEU A 451 -3.67 -1.77 -6.65
C LEU A 451 -3.79 -2.96 -7.62
N GLN A 452 -4.97 -3.18 -8.21
CA GLN A 452 -5.22 -4.29 -9.13
C GLN A 452 -4.63 -4.03 -10.53
N ALA A 453 -4.72 -2.81 -11.05
CA ALA A 453 -3.93 -2.36 -12.20
C ALA A 453 -2.43 -2.55 -11.94
N GLY A 454 -2.01 -2.43 -10.69
CA GLY A 454 -0.66 -2.67 -10.18
C GLY A 454 0.08 -1.40 -9.80
N ALA A 455 -0.59 -0.25 -9.76
CA ALA A 455 0.02 1.03 -9.42
C ALA A 455 0.58 1.03 -7.99
N LEU A 456 1.68 1.75 -7.78
CA LEU A 456 2.25 1.99 -6.45
C LEU A 456 1.33 2.92 -5.67
N THR A 457 0.45 2.37 -4.85
CA THR A 457 -0.73 3.05 -4.31
C THR A 457 -0.54 3.37 -2.82
N ARG A 458 -0.60 4.67 -2.48
CA ARG A 458 -0.66 5.16 -1.10
C ARG A 458 -2.10 5.10 -0.58
N PRO A 459 -2.34 5.20 0.74
CA PRO A 459 -3.68 5.45 1.26
C PRO A 459 -4.33 6.66 0.56
N SER A 460 -5.60 6.53 0.22
CA SER A 460 -6.39 7.60 -0.39
C SER A 460 -6.62 8.73 0.61
N GLU A 461 -6.92 9.93 0.12
CA GLU A 461 -7.40 11.03 0.93
C GLU A 461 -8.87 11.34 0.62
N THR A 462 -9.60 11.86 1.59
CA THR A 462 -10.99 12.31 1.41
C THR A 462 -11.13 13.70 2.02
N GLY A 463 -11.88 14.57 1.35
CA GLY A 463 -12.13 15.95 1.77
C GLY A 463 -13.27 16.57 0.98
N ALA A 464 -13.46 17.88 1.13
CA ALA A 464 -14.39 18.60 0.27
C ALA A 464 -13.89 18.57 -1.19
N GLY A 465 -14.77 18.22 -2.12
CA GLY A 465 -14.78 18.75 -3.49
C GLY A 465 -15.60 20.03 -3.53
N ILE A 466 -15.44 20.81 -4.61
CA ILE A 466 -16.36 21.91 -4.91
C ILE A 466 -16.48 22.09 -6.43
N TYR A 467 -17.71 22.20 -6.90
CA TYR A 467 -18.06 22.40 -8.31
C TYR A 467 -19.29 23.30 -8.38
N GLU A 468 -19.22 24.39 -9.14
CA GLU A 468 -20.30 25.39 -9.28
C GLU A 468 -20.91 25.83 -7.92
N GLY A 469 -20.07 26.12 -6.92
CA GLY A 469 -20.49 26.47 -5.55
C GLY A 469 -21.08 25.31 -4.71
N THR A 470 -21.36 24.16 -5.32
CA THR A 470 -21.86 22.96 -4.66
C THR A 470 -20.71 22.16 -4.07
N VAL A 471 -20.85 21.72 -2.81
CA VAL A 471 -19.85 20.90 -2.11
C VAL A 471 -20.36 19.49 -1.97
N SER A 472 -19.48 18.55 -2.30
CA SER A 472 -19.63 17.11 -2.12
C SER A 472 -18.37 16.51 -1.47
N PRO A 473 -18.46 15.33 -0.84
CA PRO A 473 -17.30 14.53 -0.50
C PRO A 473 -16.56 14.04 -1.76
N SER A 474 -15.29 14.39 -1.85
CA SER A 474 -14.39 13.95 -2.92
C SER A 474 -13.26 13.10 -2.34
N THR A 475 -12.82 12.10 -3.10
CA THR A 475 -11.71 11.21 -2.75
C THR A 475 -10.57 11.36 -3.74
N GLY A 476 -9.37 11.58 -3.24
CA GLY A 476 -8.11 11.56 -3.98
C GLY A 476 -7.40 10.21 -3.86
N ILE A 477 -7.40 9.43 -4.94
CA ILE A 477 -6.57 8.22 -5.08
C ILE A 477 -5.13 8.65 -5.29
N LYS A 478 -4.21 8.24 -4.40
CA LYS A 478 -2.79 8.62 -4.47
C LYS A 478 -1.94 7.48 -5.03
N VAL A 479 -1.43 7.65 -6.25
CA VAL A 479 -0.55 6.68 -6.93
C VAL A 479 0.81 7.31 -7.27
N LEU A 480 1.90 6.55 -7.19
CA LEU A 480 3.22 7.08 -7.54
C LEU A 480 3.41 7.13 -9.06
N ALA A 481 3.79 8.31 -9.53
CA ALA A 481 4.12 8.64 -10.91
C ALA A 481 5.53 9.25 -10.98
N ALA A 482 6.24 8.98 -12.07
CA ALA A 482 7.55 9.57 -12.30
C ALA A 482 7.48 10.73 -13.33
N PRO A 483 8.33 11.76 -13.19
CA PRO A 483 8.45 12.81 -14.19
C PRO A 483 9.27 12.36 -15.42
N GLN A 484 8.95 12.89 -16.59
CA GLN A 484 9.75 12.70 -17.79
C GLN A 484 11.19 13.22 -17.57
N THR A 485 12.17 12.44 -18.03
CA THR A 485 13.60 12.66 -17.78
C THR A 485 14.02 14.11 -18.09
N GLY A 486 14.38 14.85 -17.03
CA GLY A 486 14.85 16.25 -17.13
C GLY A 486 13.76 17.32 -17.03
N LYS A 487 12.48 16.98 -17.16
CA LYS A 487 11.34 17.93 -17.13
C LYS A 487 10.63 17.99 -15.77
N ALA A 488 9.55 18.76 -15.70
CA ALA A 488 8.58 18.79 -14.60
C ALA A 488 7.33 17.93 -14.89
N GLN A 489 6.94 17.76 -16.16
CA GLN A 489 5.80 16.91 -16.55
C GLN A 489 6.01 15.44 -16.14
N ILE A 490 4.89 14.74 -15.91
CA ILE A 490 4.77 13.28 -15.80
C ILE A 490 5.40 12.56 -17.01
N ASP A 491 5.78 11.28 -16.85
CA ASP A 491 6.17 10.43 -17.99
C ASP A 491 4.98 9.64 -18.58
N PRO A 492 4.99 9.34 -19.91
CA PRO A 492 3.81 8.81 -20.58
C PRO A 492 3.28 7.48 -20.06
N ALA A 493 4.14 6.64 -19.45
CA ALA A 493 3.71 5.39 -18.84
C ALA A 493 2.99 5.62 -17.51
N SER A 494 3.53 6.50 -16.66
CA SER A 494 2.85 6.94 -15.44
C SER A 494 1.54 7.67 -15.75
N GLU A 495 1.53 8.49 -16.80
CA GLU A 495 0.35 9.23 -17.29
C GLU A 495 -0.74 8.29 -17.81
N SER A 496 -0.37 7.32 -18.67
CA SER A 496 -1.31 6.31 -19.19
C SER A 496 -1.91 5.45 -18.07
N LEU A 497 -1.10 5.07 -17.07
CA LEU A 497 -1.56 4.34 -15.89
C LEU A 497 -2.54 5.17 -15.04
N VAL A 498 -2.16 6.41 -14.71
CA VAL A 498 -2.99 7.35 -13.94
C VAL A 498 -4.33 7.62 -14.65
N ASN A 499 -4.28 7.92 -15.95
CA ASN A 499 -5.46 8.30 -16.71
C ASN A 499 -6.38 7.12 -16.99
N ALA A 500 -5.86 5.91 -17.23
CA ALA A 500 -6.71 4.73 -17.38
C ALA A 500 -7.38 4.31 -16.06
N ILE A 501 -6.69 4.40 -14.91
CA ILE A 501 -7.31 4.20 -13.59
C ILE A 501 -8.40 5.24 -13.35
N GLY A 502 -8.13 6.53 -13.59
CA GLY A 502 -9.11 7.60 -13.39
C GLY A 502 -10.31 7.51 -14.33
N ALA A 503 -10.10 7.14 -15.59
CA ALA A 503 -11.18 6.96 -16.54
C ALA A 503 -12.06 5.74 -16.18
N THR A 504 -11.44 4.68 -15.69
CA THR A 504 -12.17 3.50 -15.18
C THR A 504 -12.98 3.86 -13.95
N ARG A 505 -12.38 4.53 -12.95
CA ARG A 505 -13.02 5.06 -11.73
C ARG A 505 -14.22 5.97 -12.05
N GLY A 506 -14.08 6.85 -13.05
CA GLY A 506 -15.17 7.70 -13.51
C GLY A 506 -16.29 6.92 -14.20
N MET A 507 -15.95 5.94 -15.03
CA MET A 507 -16.91 5.06 -15.71
C MET A 507 -17.68 4.15 -14.76
N THR A 508 -17.04 3.60 -13.73
CA THR A 508 -17.72 2.74 -12.74
C THR A 508 -18.59 3.54 -11.77
N LEU A 509 -18.23 4.79 -11.46
CA LEU A 509 -19.04 5.68 -10.60
C LEU A 509 -20.08 6.52 -11.35
N GLY A 510 -20.05 6.55 -12.68
CA GLY A 510 -20.98 7.36 -13.48
C GLY A 510 -20.75 8.86 -13.35
N GLN A 511 -19.49 9.26 -13.18
CA GLN A 511 -19.07 10.66 -13.00
C GLN A 511 -19.06 11.40 -14.34
N ASP A 512 -19.36 12.69 -14.34
CA ASP A 512 -19.31 13.51 -15.56
C ASP A 512 -17.85 13.68 -16.04
N THR A 513 -16.96 14.05 -15.11
CA THR A 513 -15.51 14.03 -15.32
C THR A 513 -14.76 13.49 -14.09
N VAL A 514 -13.50 13.12 -14.27
CA VAL A 514 -12.54 12.80 -13.20
C VAL A 514 -11.26 13.61 -13.42
N GLY A 515 -10.76 14.29 -12.38
CA GLY A 515 -9.59 15.15 -12.48
C GLY A 515 -8.32 14.52 -11.92
N THR A 516 -7.21 14.57 -12.66
CA THR A 516 -5.90 14.11 -12.18
C THR A 516 -4.97 15.30 -11.94
N THR A 517 -4.09 15.21 -10.94
CA THR A 517 -3.04 16.21 -10.70
C THR A 517 -1.70 15.54 -10.40
N PHE A 518 -0.64 16.00 -11.06
CA PHE A 518 0.74 15.62 -10.75
C PHE A 518 1.58 16.88 -10.56
N GLN A 519 1.81 17.27 -9.30
CA GLN A 519 2.52 18.50 -8.96
C GLN A 519 4.02 18.26 -8.84
N ARG A 520 4.81 19.02 -9.60
CA ARG A 520 6.28 19.00 -9.55
C ARG A 520 6.86 20.40 -9.37
N ALA A 521 7.92 20.52 -8.57
CA ALA A 521 8.57 21.80 -8.31
C ALA A 521 9.18 22.39 -9.61
N SER A 522 8.66 23.53 -10.06
CA SER A 522 9.03 24.18 -11.32
C SER A 522 10.44 24.76 -11.28
N LYS A 523 11.24 24.49 -12.32
CA LYS A 523 12.53 25.16 -12.56
C LYS A 523 12.30 26.55 -13.18
N ALA A 524 13.38 27.20 -13.62
CA ALA A 524 13.27 28.40 -14.44
C ALA A 524 12.82 28.01 -15.86
N GLY A 525 11.65 28.49 -16.27
CA GLY A 525 11.04 28.19 -17.59
C GLY A 525 9.98 27.09 -17.58
N ASP A 526 9.85 26.32 -16.50
CA ASP A 526 8.72 25.40 -16.31
C ASP A 526 7.46 26.19 -15.87
N PRO A 527 6.24 25.81 -16.32
CA PRO A 527 4.98 26.45 -15.91
C PRO A 527 4.74 26.40 -14.40
N ARG A 528 3.92 27.33 -13.91
CA ARG A 528 3.54 27.45 -12.48
C ARG A 528 2.01 27.51 -12.32
N ASN A 529 1.35 26.58 -12.99
CA ASN A 529 -0.10 26.41 -13.07
C ASN A 529 -0.74 25.68 -11.87
N ILE A 530 0.01 25.42 -10.80
CA ILE A 530 -0.58 24.90 -9.55
C ILE A 530 0.14 25.44 -8.31
N ALA A 531 -0.62 25.60 -7.22
CA ALA A 531 -0.11 25.96 -5.91
C ALA A 531 -0.60 24.94 -4.86
N ARG A 532 0.32 24.31 -4.12
CA ARG A 532 -0.04 23.64 -2.85
C ARG A 532 -0.10 24.68 -1.75
N VAL A 533 -1.07 24.58 -0.87
CA VAL A 533 -1.25 25.47 0.28
C VAL A 533 -1.59 24.61 1.49
N GLN A 534 -0.64 24.46 2.40
CA GLN A 534 -0.90 23.90 3.72
C GLN A 534 -1.84 24.83 4.49
N MET A 535 -2.82 24.28 5.20
CA MET A 535 -3.82 25.05 5.95
C MET A 535 -3.70 24.76 7.45
N GLU A 536 -3.92 25.77 8.30
CA GLU A 536 -3.69 25.67 9.76
C GLU A 536 -4.53 24.59 10.47
N GLY A 537 -5.67 24.20 9.90
CA GLY A 537 -6.52 23.09 10.37
C GLY A 537 -6.37 21.77 9.60
N GLY A 538 -5.45 21.66 8.64
CA GLY A 538 -5.41 20.55 7.68
C GLY A 538 -6.44 20.69 6.56
N ILE A 539 -7.01 19.58 6.08
CA ILE A 539 -7.98 19.57 4.97
C ILE A 539 -9.20 20.45 5.32
N PRO A 540 -9.57 21.45 4.49
CA PRO A 540 -10.77 22.25 4.74
C PRO A 540 -12.06 21.43 4.67
N ASP A 541 -12.97 21.72 5.60
CA ASP A 541 -14.36 21.29 5.50
C ASP A 541 -15.11 22.02 4.37
N GLY A 542 -16.38 21.67 4.15
CA GLY A 542 -17.20 22.27 3.11
C GLY A 542 -17.51 23.77 3.29
N GLU A 543 -17.45 24.32 4.50
CA GLU A 543 -17.58 25.77 4.72
C GLU A 543 -16.26 26.48 4.40
N GLY A 544 -15.13 25.90 4.80
CA GLY A 544 -13.78 26.36 4.44
C GLY A 544 -13.53 26.34 2.93
N MET A 545 -13.95 25.27 2.23
CA MET A 545 -13.79 25.15 0.79
C MET A 545 -14.64 26.17 0.02
N ARG A 546 -15.91 26.38 0.38
CA ARG A 546 -16.76 27.45 -0.18
C ARG A 546 -16.19 28.85 0.02
N LYS A 547 -15.66 29.13 1.22
CA LYS A 547 -15.00 30.43 1.49
C LYS A 547 -13.76 30.62 0.61
N LEU A 548 -12.97 29.58 0.39
CA LEU A 548 -11.79 29.64 -0.49
C LEU A 548 -12.18 29.82 -1.96
N GLU A 549 -13.14 29.04 -2.46
CA GLU A 549 -13.66 29.16 -3.83
C GLU A 549 -14.26 30.56 -4.07
N SER A 550 -15.13 31.05 -3.17
CA SER A 550 -15.64 32.43 -3.23
C SER A 550 -14.51 33.47 -3.26
N SER A 551 -13.47 33.28 -2.44
CA SER A 551 -12.29 34.16 -2.40
C SER A 551 -11.43 34.08 -3.67
N LEU A 552 -11.48 32.97 -4.42
CA LEU A 552 -10.83 32.83 -5.73
C LEU A 552 -11.69 33.45 -6.85
N ALA A 553 -13.01 33.23 -6.82
CA ALA A 553 -13.97 33.84 -7.74
C ALA A 553 -13.94 35.38 -7.66
N GLU A 554 -13.77 35.97 -6.47
CA GLU A 554 -13.51 37.42 -6.31
C GLU A 554 -12.24 37.92 -7.01
N GLN A 555 -11.24 37.06 -7.23
CA GLN A 555 -9.95 37.43 -7.84
C GLN A 555 -9.84 37.13 -9.33
N PHE A 556 -10.67 36.22 -9.85
CA PHE A 556 -10.54 35.66 -11.20
C PHE A 556 -11.86 35.58 -11.99
N GLY A 557 -13.02 35.61 -11.32
CA GLY A 557 -14.33 35.20 -11.87
C GLY A 557 -14.69 33.76 -11.47
N ALA A 558 -15.99 33.45 -11.45
CA ALA A 558 -16.47 32.10 -11.10
C ALA A 558 -16.01 31.07 -12.16
N ASP A 559 -16.36 31.31 -13.42
CA ASP A 559 -16.05 30.43 -14.58
C ASP A 559 -14.60 30.57 -15.06
N SER A 560 -13.69 30.97 -14.18
CA SER A 560 -12.34 31.42 -14.53
C SER A 560 -11.36 30.31 -14.87
N GLY A 561 -11.71 29.04 -14.62
CA GLY A 561 -10.75 27.92 -14.72
C GLY A 561 -9.68 27.90 -13.62
N VAL A 562 -9.89 28.64 -12.52
CA VAL A 562 -9.06 28.63 -11.31
C VAL A 562 -9.88 28.15 -10.12
N PHE A 563 -9.68 26.89 -9.72
CA PHE A 563 -10.47 26.22 -8.68
C PHE A 563 -9.59 25.53 -7.63
N PRO A 564 -10.06 25.42 -6.37
CA PRO A 564 -9.39 24.67 -5.32
C PRO A 564 -9.83 23.19 -5.31
N VAL A 565 -8.92 22.30 -4.94
CA VAL A 565 -9.21 20.90 -4.59
C VAL A 565 -8.47 20.56 -3.28
N HIS A 566 -8.97 19.60 -2.51
CA HIS A 566 -8.28 19.19 -1.28
C HIS A 566 -6.93 18.52 -1.56
N SER A 567 -6.03 18.57 -0.58
CA SER A 567 -4.81 17.75 -0.49
C SER A 567 -4.52 17.36 0.96
N GLU A 568 -3.78 16.29 1.21
CA GLU A 568 -3.43 15.70 2.53
C GLU A 568 -3.30 16.66 3.74
N ASP A 569 -2.73 17.85 3.55
CA ASP A 569 -2.45 18.87 4.58
C ASP A 569 -3.11 20.25 4.30
N GLY A 570 -4.06 20.33 3.36
CA GLY A 570 -4.71 21.59 2.97
C GLY A 570 -5.37 21.51 1.59
N VAL A 571 -4.89 22.32 0.64
CA VAL A 571 -5.43 22.40 -0.73
C VAL A 571 -4.36 22.49 -1.82
N GLN A 572 -4.74 22.05 -3.01
CA GLN A 572 -4.13 22.45 -4.28
C GLN A 572 -5.06 23.43 -5.00
N ILE A 573 -4.51 24.51 -5.55
CA ILE A 573 -5.25 25.47 -6.39
C ILE A 573 -4.68 25.37 -7.80
N LEU A 574 -5.54 25.07 -8.78
CA LEU A 574 -5.16 24.83 -10.18
C LEU A 574 -5.33 26.11 -11.02
N ASN A 575 -4.68 26.13 -12.18
CA ASN A 575 -4.84 27.15 -13.21
C ASN A 575 -4.97 26.48 -14.59
N GLU A 576 -6.19 26.04 -14.91
CA GLU A 576 -6.51 25.43 -16.21
C GLU A 576 -7.06 26.47 -17.21
N SER A 577 -7.09 27.75 -16.81
CA SER A 577 -7.62 28.90 -17.57
C SER A 577 -6.75 29.38 -18.75
N GLY A 578 -5.49 28.95 -18.81
CA GLY A 578 -4.47 29.52 -19.71
C GLY A 578 -3.92 30.90 -19.28
N MET A 579 -4.38 31.47 -18.16
CA MET A 579 -3.90 32.73 -17.60
C MET A 579 -2.39 32.70 -17.32
N PRO A 580 -1.64 33.79 -17.56
CA PRO A 580 -0.22 33.86 -17.28
C PRO A 580 0.13 33.59 -15.81
N ASP A 581 1.09 32.70 -15.57
CA ASP A 581 1.64 32.31 -14.25
C ASP A 581 1.73 33.44 -13.21
N LYS A 582 2.16 34.64 -13.62
CA LYS A 582 2.36 35.80 -12.73
C LYS A 582 1.06 36.37 -12.18
N GLU A 583 0.00 36.31 -12.96
CA GLU A 583 -1.32 36.86 -12.63
C GLU A 583 -2.07 35.91 -11.71
N PHE A 584 -2.10 34.62 -12.06
CA PHE A 584 -2.52 33.52 -11.18
C PHE A 584 -1.78 33.57 -9.81
N GLN A 585 -0.45 33.66 -9.84
CA GLN A 585 0.38 33.82 -8.63
C GLN A 585 0.10 35.09 -7.82
N ALA A 586 -0.50 36.12 -8.42
CA ALA A 586 -0.87 37.35 -7.73
C ALA A 586 -2.28 37.24 -7.14
N GLY A 587 -3.25 36.69 -7.88
CA GLY A 587 -4.63 36.50 -7.43
C GLY A 587 -4.73 35.49 -6.28
N VAL A 588 -4.08 34.33 -6.37
CA VAL A 588 -4.07 33.33 -5.29
C VAL A 588 -3.47 33.91 -3.99
N LYS A 589 -2.43 34.75 -4.07
CA LYS A 589 -1.88 35.45 -2.89
C LYS A 589 -2.81 36.52 -2.31
N ARG A 590 -3.81 36.98 -3.05
CA ARG A 590 -4.86 37.88 -2.54
C ARG A 590 -6.02 37.08 -1.95
N ALA A 591 -6.47 36.01 -2.60
CA ALA A 591 -7.50 35.10 -2.11
C ALA A 591 -7.14 34.45 -0.76
N LEU A 592 -5.87 34.06 -0.57
CA LEU A 592 -5.37 33.46 0.68
C LEU A 592 -5.07 34.47 1.81
N LYS A 593 -5.38 35.77 1.61
CA LYS A 593 -5.01 36.81 2.57
C LYS A 593 -5.97 36.84 3.77
N GLY A 594 -5.58 36.12 4.84
CA GLY A 594 -6.32 36.10 6.11
C GLY A 594 -7.09 34.80 6.36
N THR A 595 -6.90 33.78 5.52
CA THR A 595 -7.57 32.47 5.62
C THR A 595 -6.89 31.46 6.56
N GLY A 596 -5.84 31.86 7.29
CA GLY A 596 -4.96 30.92 8.02
C GLY A 596 -4.05 30.09 7.11
N ALA A 597 -4.01 30.39 5.81
CA ALA A 597 -3.20 29.65 4.84
C ALA A 597 -1.69 29.84 5.05
N GLY A 598 -0.95 28.74 4.89
CA GLY A 598 0.49 28.72 4.78
C GLY A 598 0.99 29.36 3.48
N LYS A 599 2.32 29.44 3.34
CA LYS A 599 2.96 30.01 2.16
C LYS A 599 2.76 29.07 0.94
N PRO A 600 2.18 29.54 -0.18
CA PRO A 600 1.95 28.68 -1.34
C PRO A 600 3.24 28.14 -1.98
N GLU A 601 3.26 26.84 -2.24
CA GLU A 601 4.30 26.13 -2.97
C GLU A 601 3.92 25.96 -4.45
N TRP A 602 4.62 26.69 -5.32
CA TRP A 602 4.32 26.73 -6.75
C TRP A 602 4.96 25.57 -7.49
N GLY A 603 4.17 24.88 -8.31
CA GLY A 603 4.62 23.79 -9.15
C GLY A 603 4.02 23.84 -10.55
N THR A 604 4.51 22.93 -11.41
CA THR A 604 3.85 22.54 -12.65
C THR A 604 2.85 21.45 -12.33
N ASN A 605 1.60 21.59 -12.78
CA ASN A 605 0.66 20.48 -12.91
C ASN A 605 0.78 19.89 -14.31
N SER A 606 0.79 18.57 -14.41
CA SER A 606 0.61 17.82 -15.67
C SER A 606 -0.30 16.61 -15.46
N GLY A 607 -1.41 16.81 -14.76
CA GLY A 607 -2.57 15.94 -14.86
C GLY A 607 -3.53 16.42 -15.96
N SER A 608 -4.71 15.83 -15.99
CA SER A 608 -5.74 16.04 -17.03
C SER A 608 -7.15 15.88 -16.46
N LEU A 609 -8.15 16.40 -17.18
CA LEU A 609 -9.55 16.00 -16.99
C LEU A 609 -9.86 14.80 -17.89
N LEU A 610 -10.61 13.84 -17.36
CA LEU A 610 -11.00 12.58 -17.99
C LEU A 610 -12.53 12.50 -18.04
N GLY A 611 -13.09 11.74 -18.98
CA GLY A 611 -14.54 11.65 -19.19
C GLY A 611 -15.06 12.71 -20.14
N ASN A 612 -16.24 13.26 -19.85
CA ASN A 612 -16.93 14.17 -20.76
C ASN A 612 -16.52 15.63 -20.50
N THR A 613 -15.43 16.05 -21.13
CA THR A 613 -14.93 17.44 -21.03
C THR A 613 -15.60 18.41 -22.02
N ASN A 614 -16.76 18.07 -22.58
CA ASN A 614 -17.52 18.98 -23.44
C ASN A 614 -18.56 19.77 -22.61
N TRP A 615 -18.18 20.96 -22.15
CA TRP A 615 -19.02 21.79 -21.28
C TRP A 615 -20.32 22.29 -21.95
N ASP A 616 -20.41 22.31 -23.28
CA ASP A 616 -21.64 22.62 -24.02
C ASP A 616 -22.67 21.46 -24.01
N ASP A 617 -22.24 20.26 -23.62
CA ASP A 617 -23.03 19.03 -23.59
C ASP A 617 -22.47 18.12 -22.46
N PRO A 618 -22.69 18.49 -21.17
CA PRO A 618 -22.17 17.77 -20.00
C PRO A 618 -22.88 16.42 -19.81
N GLY A 619 -22.69 15.76 -18.65
CA GLY A 619 -23.28 14.46 -18.36
C GLY A 619 -22.37 13.26 -18.59
N PHE A 620 -22.60 12.20 -17.82
CA PHE A 620 -21.85 10.94 -17.89
C PHE A 620 -21.97 10.25 -19.26
N LYS A 621 -20.82 9.98 -19.91
CA LYS A 621 -20.74 9.31 -21.23
C LYS A 621 -19.69 8.20 -21.21
N PRO A 622 -20.07 6.90 -21.10
CA PRO A 622 -19.15 5.76 -21.09
C PRO A 622 -18.16 5.74 -22.27
N SER A 623 -18.56 6.23 -23.44
CA SER A 623 -17.73 6.32 -24.64
C SER A 623 -16.53 7.28 -24.51
N THR A 624 -16.65 8.35 -23.71
CA THR A 624 -15.54 9.30 -23.48
C THR A 624 -14.48 8.72 -22.56
N TYR A 625 -14.90 8.01 -21.50
CA TYR A 625 -13.99 7.25 -20.65
C TYR A 625 -13.35 6.08 -21.39
N MET A 626 -14.09 5.33 -22.21
CA MET A 626 -13.49 4.29 -23.05
C MET A 626 -12.46 4.87 -24.01
N LYS A 627 -12.72 6.05 -24.60
CA LYS A 627 -11.70 6.76 -25.39
C LYS A 627 -10.45 7.07 -24.56
N ASN A 628 -10.57 7.56 -23.32
CA ASN A 628 -9.40 7.80 -22.46
C ASN A 628 -8.63 6.51 -22.09
N ILE A 629 -9.31 5.36 -22.02
CA ILE A 629 -8.67 4.05 -21.79
C ILE A 629 -8.00 3.53 -23.07
N ASP A 630 -8.62 3.72 -24.23
CA ASP A 630 -8.11 3.29 -25.54
C ASP A 630 -6.98 4.21 -26.07
N GLU A 631 -6.90 5.46 -25.60
CA GLU A 631 -5.78 6.39 -25.85
C GLU A 631 -4.60 6.24 -24.87
N ALA A 632 -4.75 5.41 -23.82
CA ALA A 632 -3.67 5.15 -22.87
C ALA A 632 -2.69 4.09 -23.42
N ASP A 633 -1.38 4.38 -23.42
CA ASP A 633 -0.33 3.49 -23.93
C ASP A 633 -0.05 2.34 -22.96
N LEU A 634 -0.98 1.37 -22.92
CA LEU A 634 -1.02 0.22 -22.03
C LEU A 634 -1.00 -1.09 -22.82
N GLY A 635 0.02 -1.92 -22.59
CA GLY A 635 0.06 -3.28 -23.15
C GLY A 635 -1.02 -4.21 -22.55
N ASP A 636 -1.35 -5.27 -23.29
CA ASP A 636 -2.44 -6.22 -23.01
C ASP A 636 -2.59 -6.63 -21.54
N ASP A 637 -1.48 -6.97 -20.86
CA ASP A 637 -1.53 -7.46 -19.48
C ASP A 637 -1.77 -6.35 -18.46
N ALA A 638 -1.55 -5.08 -18.82
CA ALA A 638 -1.99 -3.93 -18.03
C ALA A 638 -3.50 -3.71 -18.20
N ILE A 639 -4.00 -3.77 -19.44
CA ILE A 639 -5.43 -3.69 -19.75
C ILE A 639 -6.22 -4.80 -19.05
N LYS A 640 -5.82 -6.07 -19.18
CA LYS A 640 -6.49 -7.22 -18.51
C LYS A 640 -6.59 -7.05 -16.99
N ARG A 641 -5.55 -6.51 -16.35
CA ARG A 641 -5.53 -6.27 -14.89
C ARG A 641 -6.49 -5.15 -14.49
N LEU A 642 -6.47 -4.05 -15.23
CA LEU A 642 -7.36 -2.92 -15.00
C LEU A 642 -8.83 -3.30 -15.27
N GLU A 643 -9.09 -4.04 -16.36
CA GLU A 643 -10.40 -4.61 -16.74
C GLU A 643 -10.93 -5.54 -15.64
N ALA A 644 -10.12 -6.47 -15.14
CA ALA A 644 -10.54 -7.34 -14.04
C ALA A 644 -10.89 -6.56 -12.76
N GLY A 645 -10.27 -5.41 -12.51
CA GLY A 645 -10.64 -4.50 -11.42
C GLY A 645 -11.97 -3.81 -11.70
N ALA A 646 -12.13 -3.26 -12.91
CA ALA A 646 -13.36 -2.63 -13.39
C ALA A 646 -14.58 -3.58 -13.31
N MET A 647 -14.38 -4.87 -13.61
CA MET A 647 -15.41 -5.90 -13.55
C MET A 647 -15.88 -6.20 -12.10
N ASP A 648 -14.95 -6.44 -11.18
CA ASP A 648 -15.26 -6.72 -9.77
C ASP A 648 -15.91 -5.50 -9.10
N GLU A 649 -15.39 -4.32 -9.40
CA GLU A 649 -15.88 -3.04 -8.90
C GLU A 649 -17.29 -2.71 -9.41
N ALA A 650 -17.54 -2.82 -10.71
CA ALA A 650 -18.87 -2.63 -11.29
C ALA A 650 -19.88 -3.65 -10.73
N SER A 651 -19.44 -4.90 -10.49
CA SER A 651 -20.26 -5.93 -9.85
C SER A 651 -20.55 -5.61 -8.38
N THR A 652 -19.61 -4.99 -7.67
CA THR A 652 -19.75 -4.61 -6.25
C THR A 652 -20.66 -3.41 -6.09
N LEU A 653 -20.45 -2.35 -6.88
CA LEU A 653 -21.31 -1.16 -6.88
C LEU A 653 -22.75 -1.51 -7.26
N ASN A 654 -22.99 -2.34 -8.29
CA ASN A 654 -24.36 -2.77 -8.63
C ASN A 654 -25.07 -3.55 -7.51
N LYS A 655 -24.33 -4.25 -6.63
CA LYS A 655 -24.91 -4.93 -5.45
C LYS A 655 -25.20 -3.94 -4.32
N MET A 656 -24.30 -2.98 -4.09
CA MET A 656 -24.51 -1.88 -3.14
C MET A 656 -25.76 -1.09 -3.51
N ASP A 657 -25.87 -0.64 -4.77
CA ASP A 657 -27.04 0.12 -5.24
C ASP A 657 -28.34 -0.66 -5.01
N ALA A 658 -28.37 -1.95 -5.37
CA ALA A 658 -29.57 -2.77 -5.28
C ALA A 658 -29.99 -3.06 -3.83
N ALA A 659 -29.02 -3.11 -2.90
CA ALA A 659 -29.30 -3.21 -1.48
C ALA A 659 -29.80 -1.88 -0.89
N LEU A 660 -29.24 -0.75 -1.30
CA LEU A 660 -29.71 0.58 -0.90
C LEU A 660 -31.14 0.86 -1.43
N GLU A 661 -31.42 0.57 -2.70
CA GLU A 661 -32.75 0.72 -3.31
C GLU A 661 -33.80 -0.20 -2.65
N ALA A 662 -33.39 -1.36 -2.13
CA ALA A 662 -34.28 -2.29 -1.41
C ALA A 662 -34.55 -1.89 0.05
N GLU A 663 -33.57 -1.35 0.77
CA GLU A 663 -33.71 -0.86 2.15
C GLU A 663 -34.37 0.53 2.20
N TYR A 664 -34.13 1.36 1.18
CA TYR A 664 -34.54 2.77 1.11
C TYR A 664 -35.19 3.14 -0.25
N PRO A 665 -36.36 2.57 -0.61
CA PRO A 665 -36.98 2.76 -1.93
C PRO A 665 -37.43 4.20 -2.26
N ASP A 666 -37.46 5.10 -1.27
CA ASP A 666 -37.82 6.51 -1.42
C ASP A 666 -36.63 7.43 -1.77
N GLU A 667 -35.38 6.95 -1.71
CA GLU A 667 -34.16 7.77 -1.85
C GLU A 667 -33.74 8.07 -3.31
N GLY A 668 -34.65 7.86 -4.26
CA GLY A 668 -34.40 8.05 -5.68
C GLY A 668 -33.94 6.77 -6.38
N LYS A 669 -34.06 6.76 -7.70
CA LYS A 669 -33.91 5.53 -8.50
C LYS A 669 -32.47 5.27 -8.89
N ARG A 670 -32.17 4.03 -9.23
CA ARG A 670 -30.94 3.70 -9.96
C ARG A 670 -31.07 4.13 -11.42
N SER A 671 -30.20 5.05 -11.85
CA SER A 671 -30.06 5.40 -13.27
C SER A 671 -29.89 4.16 -14.16
N GLU A 672 -30.71 4.03 -15.20
CA GLU A 672 -30.67 2.92 -16.17
C GLU A 672 -29.35 2.91 -16.96
N LEU A 673 -28.76 4.08 -17.21
CA LEU A 673 -27.49 4.20 -17.93
C LEU A 673 -26.33 3.62 -17.12
N LEU A 674 -26.24 3.94 -15.82
CA LEU A 674 -25.11 3.55 -14.98
C LEU A 674 -25.16 2.06 -14.59
N THR A 675 -26.22 1.62 -13.89
CA THR A 675 -27.18 0.70 -14.54
C THR A 675 -26.55 -0.34 -15.48
N ARG A 676 -26.93 -0.16 -16.74
CA ARG A 676 -26.54 -1.00 -17.87
C ARG A 676 -25.04 -0.94 -18.18
N THR A 677 -24.36 0.17 -17.93
CA THR A 677 -22.89 0.28 -18.06
C THR A 677 -22.19 -0.68 -17.11
N ARG A 678 -22.55 -0.70 -15.83
CA ARG A 678 -21.99 -1.61 -14.81
C ARG A 678 -22.31 -3.08 -15.10
N GLU A 679 -23.51 -3.39 -15.59
CA GLU A 679 -23.87 -4.74 -16.03
C GLU A 679 -22.99 -5.23 -17.19
N ILE A 680 -22.85 -4.41 -18.24
CA ILE A 680 -22.08 -4.77 -19.43
C ILE A 680 -20.59 -4.87 -19.10
N LEU A 681 -20.06 -3.94 -18.29
CA LEU A 681 -18.67 -3.96 -17.84
C LEU A 681 -18.38 -5.22 -17.00
N SER A 682 -19.21 -5.53 -16.01
CA SER A 682 -19.00 -6.71 -15.14
C SER A 682 -19.22 -8.07 -15.81
N SER A 683 -19.85 -8.12 -17.00
CA SER A 683 -20.12 -9.37 -17.73
C SER A 683 -19.32 -9.55 -19.03
N GLY A 684 -18.91 -8.45 -19.67
CA GLY A 684 -18.19 -8.45 -20.95
C GLY A 684 -16.93 -7.59 -21.00
N GLY A 685 -16.50 -7.02 -19.87
CA GLY A 685 -15.31 -6.17 -19.78
C GLY A 685 -15.44 -4.88 -20.58
N TYR A 686 -14.28 -4.29 -20.92
CA TYR A 686 -14.21 -3.12 -21.79
C TYR A 686 -14.71 -3.41 -23.19
N GLN A 687 -14.49 -4.64 -23.70
CA GLN A 687 -14.98 -4.99 -25.04
C GLN A 687 -16.51 -4.99 -25.08
N GLY A 688 -17.19 -5.45 -24.04
CA GLY A 688 -18.63 -5.31 -23.89
C GLY A 688 -19.11 -3.86 -23.98
N ILE A 689 -18.38 -2.91 -23.38
CA ILE A 689 -18.69 -1.48 -23.49
C ILE A 689 -18.48 -0.95 -24.91
N ARG A 690 -17.36 -1.28 -25.56
CA ARG A 690 -17.11 -0.88 -26.96
C ARG A 690 -18.21 -1.39 -27.89
N ASP A 691 -18.53 -2.68 -27.79
CA ASP A 691 -19.65 -3.33 -28.50
C ASP A 691 -21.00 -2.63 -28.25
N ALA A 692 -21.26 -2.18 -27.03
CA ALA A 692 -22.53 -1.53 -26.65
C ALA A 692 -22.60 -0.04 -27.07
N VAL A 693 -21.46 0.64 -27.20
CA VAL A 693 -21.37 1.96 -27.82
C VAL A 693 -21.57 1.86 -29.33
N GLU A 694 -20.86 0.94 -30.00
CA GLU A 694 -20.96 0.74 -31.47
C GLU A 694 -22.38 0.36 -31.91
N LYS A 695 -23.03 -0.56 -31.17
CA LYS A 695 -24.42 -0.99 -31.44
C LYS A 695 -25.47 0.06 -31.04
N GLY A 696 -25.05 1.24 -30.58
CA GLY A 696 -25.95 2.33 -30.17
C GLY A 696 -26.75 2.05 -28.90
N ILE A 697 -26.46 1.00 -28.14
CA ILE A 697 -27.23 0.58 -26.95
C ILE A 697 -27.10 1.64 -25.84
N LEU A 698 -25.87 2.01 -25.49
CA LEU A 698 -25.65 3.06 -24.47
C LEU A 698 -26.09 4.45 -24.97
N PRO A 699 -25.80 4.89 -26.21
CA PRO A 699 -26.39 6.10 -26.79
C PRO A 699 -27.94 6.15 -26.79
N ALA A 700 -28.62 5.03 -27.06
CA ALA A 700 -30.08 4.98 -27.02
C ALA A 700 -30.64 5.18 -25.61
N ILE A 701 -29.96 4.64 -24.59
CA ILE A 701 -30.32 4.85 -23.18
C ILE A 701 -30.12 6.33 -22.80
N VAL A 702 -29.01 6.96 -23.20
CA VAL A 702 -28.79 8.42 -23.01
C VAL A 702 -29.96 9.23 -23.61
N LEU A 703 -30.39 8.92 -24.84
CA LEU A 703 -31.53 9.59 -25.47
C LEU A 703 -32.86 9.36 -24.74
N SER A 704 -33.10 8.15 -24.21
CA SER A 704 -34.31 7.86 -23.43
C SER A 704 -34.34 8.57 -22.06
N VAL A 705 -33.19 8.69 -21.40
CA VAL A 705 -33.04 9.43 -20.13
C VAL A 705 -33.30 10.92 -20.36
N ILE A 706 -32.72 11.52 -21.40
CA ILE A 706 -32.94 12.94 -21.76
C ILE A 706 -34.42 13.20 -22.13
N ALA A 707 -35.05 12.31 -22.90
CA ALA A 707 -36.47 12.42 -23.22
C ALA A 707 -37.37 12.31 -21.97
N GLY A 708 -36.99 11.46 -21.01
CA GLY A 708 -37.68 11.28 -19.73
C GLY A 708 -37.55 12.51 -18.81
N SER A 709 -36.34 13.08 -18.68
CA SER A 709 -36.11 14.22 -17.79
C SER A 709 -36.84 15.48 -18.28
N ILE A 710 -36.78 15.78 -19.58
CA ILE A 710 -37.55 16.88 -20.21
C ILE A 710 -39.06 16.68 -19.98
N GLY A 711 -39.57 15.45 -20.14
CA GLY A 711 -40.97 15.14 -19.86
C GLY A 711 -41.37 15.33 -18.39
N SER A 712 -40.47 15.02 -17.45
CA SER A 712 -40.72 15.18 -16.01
C SER A 712 -40.71 16.65 -15.57
N GLN A 713 -39.79 17.48 -16.08
CA GLN A 713 -39.74 18.91 -15.79
C GLN A 713 -40.98 19.63 -16.32
N ALA A 714 -41.37 19.38 -17.58
CA ALA A 714 -42.60 19.93 -18.15
C ALA A 714 -43.87 19.50 -17.39
N SER A 715 -43.86 18.31 -16.78
CA SER A 715 -44.96 17.83 -15.93
C SER A 715 -44.97 18.52 -14.55
N GLN A 716 -43.82 18.86 -13.99
CA GLN A 716 -43.73 19.65 -12.75
C GLN A 716 -44.18 21.09 -12.96
N GLU A 717 -43.78 21.75 -14.05
CA GLU A 717 -44.26 23.10 -14.37
C GLU A 717 -45.79 23.14 -14.55
N GLN A 718 -46.39 22.14 -15.18
CA GLN A 718 -47.85 22.03 -15.30
C GLN A 718 -48.58 21.79 -13.96
N SER A 719 -47.88 21.29 -12.93
CA SER A 719 -48.45 21.14 -11.58
C SER A 719 -48.53 22.46 -10.80
N TYR A 720 -47.75 23.47 -11.19
CA TYR A 720 -47.76 24.83 -10.64
C TYR A 720 -48.55 25.81 -11.51
N GLY A 721 -49.74 25.39 -11.95
CA GLY A 721 -50.74 26.32 -12.50
C GLY A 721 -51.12 27.41 -11.49
N PRO A 722 -51.40 28.66 -11.92
CA PRO A 722 -51.62 29.77 -11.01
C PRO A 722 -52.90 29.62 -10.18
N ALA A 723 -52.80 30.05 -8.91
CA ALA A 723 -53.90 30.20 -7.94
C ALA A 723 -54.25 31.68 -7.74
#